data_AF-A0A1V5UHG6-F1
#
_entry.id   AF-A0A1V5UHG6-F1
#
_cell.length_a   1.000
_cell.length_b   1.000
_cell.length_c   1.000
_cell.angle_alpha   90.00
_cell.angle_beta   90.00
_cell.angle_gamma   90.00
#
_symmetry.space_group_name_H-M   'P 1'
#
loop_
_entity.id
_entity.type
_entity.pdbx_description
1 polymer ?
#
loop_
_entity_poly.entity_id
_entity_poly.type
_entity_poly.pdbx_seq_one_letter_code
_entity_poly.pdbx_strand_id
1 'polypeptide(L)'
;MKRLFFLLAASAFSLSAADFSLLKNGSPQAVIVAPESVSKTVDIFNAEFQKSSGTELKKTAETPTDGNVIEIKVIPSKYFDRSRFSITFPSQNRMRIEGTETSVRFALNYILEQMGVRYPFPGPFGGHYPKITDFSLPRKAVARDAGFRLFRNMYAENEDWERALNNIPQDSYELVNHGIAELFPIQEFGQEKWKDSVWGVIDGQRKKPIAPDFVWEPCYTSKVTEDEAVRRIYEILEKNPERHTIALTHNDGFNQFCTCENCAKLDSKESEVAGKLKKYPQRLRKNNSESYFTWVNNVVKRVLEKYPDTYFGVSAYTETLLPPGFKLNDHVMVNVCTESYAHTDPSVRGFWEDLIREWSQKAAMTGCWEYGYGLTAFTLPRVNFKETDRFIKFLAENKGAVCFTEGFPSFGDGPKRYLYLRYFYHPQLDVRAELDDWYRACVGKEAAPYLKQYYDFWDDFWRNKATKTAWFNESKFSTYTAMVPDGGYLFALEKGDMAKLRALMEKVVVNADRSGDENQKKRAAALMKEFEFYEASAYMNAAEWIGINGLTDKKSALEVANAIPKILEYAQKRPVIAREILNIFPKEAWGGTYPYMRKNYEEKFTKTVFPEVLSELSAWFDDPEVKKVYESKTAAANVPESWRKTMKFLLDLNAGTIPNLVPDPSFEAGRGKWIAMGNVSPKYAKSGKQSFEFIMPRSEKGEMVLRVPMKAHKKYFLSAKVYLDAEYPPDRAFAQGCIHGINKHNVGSNYYIPVRTKLVPGKWNSISTTAAVGDADGKGDIYIFILGMEKGEKVYVDDVVFVEFDDGEKPAESVSRQPEAAFSGWVISDMEMRKESARYVKVETDKVTLAAKEKPFTYFSPKPVLVKNGDKVKISFKVSGKGSAGFGFLAYEGTGWKQVDGNVIQPLTLKNEPETVSVVLPVNGEGIGSVRPVFNLGKESEMTISSYQLTLEK
;
A
#
# COMPACT_ATOMS: atom_id res chain seq x y z
N MET A 1 80.85 -39.04 -5.46
CA MET A 1 79.95 -37.98 -4.94
C MET A 1 78.52 -38.36 -5.30
N LYS A 2 77.71 -38.83 -4.34
CA LYS A 2 76.60 -38.08 -3.69
C LYS A 2 75.66 -37.42 -4.71
N ARG A 3 74.33 -37.61 -4.73
CA ARG A 3 73.36 -38.39 -3.94
C ARG A 3 72.08 -38.41 -4.79
N LEU A 4 71.57 -39.61 -5.06
CA LEU A 4 70.16 -39.90 -5.34
C LEU A 4 69.52 -40.13 -3.95
N PHE A 5 68.33 -39.57 -3.65
CA PHE A 5 67.29 -40.14 -2.75
C PHE A 5 66.25 -39.09 -2.26
N PHE A 6 65.01 -39.56 -2.16
CA PHE A 6 63.80 -39.03 -1.49
C PHE A 6 62.84 -38.12 -2.26
N LEU A 7 62.08 -38.77 -3.16
CA LEU A 7 60.64 -38.58 -3.35
C LEU A 7 59.91 -39.53 -2.38
N LEU A 8 59.32 -39.03 -1.28
CA LEU A 8 58.23 -39.70 -0.55
C LEU A 8 57.66 -38.81 0.58
N ALA A 9 56.33 -38.71 0.59
CA ALA A 9 55.43 -38.41 1.71
C ALA A 9 55.43 -37.00 2.33
N ALA A 10 54.49 -36.17 1.87
CA ALA A 10 53.55 -35.45 2.75
C ALA A 10 52.28 -35.08 1.97
N SER A 11 51.61 -36.09 1.42
CA SER A 11 50.17 -36.01 1.18
C SER A 11 49.50 -35.96 2.54
N ALA A 12 49.41 -34.78 3.14
CA ALA A 12 48.53 -34.56 4.26
C ALA A 12 47.11 -34.77 3.74
N PHE A 13 46.61 -36.00 3.90
CA PHE A 13 45.18 -36.24 4.02
C PHE A 13 44.70 -35.29 5.11
N SER A 14 44.13 -34.15 4.70
CA SER A 14 43.13 -33.49 5.52
C SER A 14 42.01 -34.52 5.67
N LEU A 15 42.06 -35.33 6.72
CA LEU A 15 40.87 -36.04 7.18
C LEU A 15 39.83 -34.94 7.36
N SER A 16 38.88 -34.84 6.43
CA SER A 16 37.73 -33.98 6.65
C SER A 16 37.11 -34.48 7.94
N ALA A 17 37.10 -33.65 8.96
CA ALA A 17 36.49 -33.99 10.22
C ALA A 17 35.02 -34.38 9.91
N ALA A 18 34.64 -35.64 10.14
CA ALA A 18 33.30 -36.17 9.81
C ALA A 18 32.19 -35.20 10.18
N ASP A 19 31.22 -34.95 9.30
CA ASP A 19 30.16 -33.96 9.50
C ASP A 19 29.36 -34.20 10.80
N PHE A 20 28.78 -33.12 11.34
CA PHE A 20 27.95 -33.20 12.53
C PHE A 20 26.55 -33.68 12.15
N SER A 21 26.23 -34.93 12.46
CA SER A 21 24.96 -35.57 12.07
C SER A 21 23.79 -35.16 12.98
N LEU A 22 22.70 -34.72 12.36
CA LEU A 22 21.43 -34.41 13.04
C LEU A 22 20.38 -35.50 12.77
N LEU A 23 20.42 -36.13 11.60
CA LEU A 23 19.49 -37.17 11.17
C LEU A 23 20.25 -38.27 10.44
N LYS A 24 19.92 -39.53 10.75
CA LYS A 24 20.45 -40.70 10.05
C LYS A 24 19.37 -41.77 9.95
N ASN A 25 19.11 -42.28 8.75
CA ASN A 25 18.04 -43.27 8.50
C ASN A 25 16.68 -42.87 9.12
N GLY A 26 16.33 -41.58 9.09
CA GLY A 26 15.10 -41.02 9.67
C GLY A 26 15.08 -40.91 11.20
N SER A 27 16.16 -41.30 11.89
CA SER A 27 16.27 -41.23 13.36
C SER A 27 17.08 -40.01 13.80
N PRO A 28 16.63 -39.26 14.82
CA PRO A 28 17.35 -38.09 15.32
C PRO A 28 18.67 -38.52 15.96
N GLN A 29 19.77 -37.84 15.60
CA GLN A 29 21.12 -38.16 16.08
C GLN A 29 21.65 -37.17 17.12
N ALA A 30 20.93 -36.07 17.34
CA ALA A 30 21.35 -34.99 18.22
C ALA A 30 20.29 -34.60 19.25
N VAL A 31 20.76 -34.06 20.38
CA VAL A 31 19.94 -33.50 21.45
C VAL A 31 20.22 -32.00 21.57
N ILE A 32 19.18 -31.19 21.71
CA ILE A 32 19.29 -29.74 21.92
C ILE A 32 19.29 -29.44 23.42
N VAL A 33 20.35 -28.80 23.90
CA VAL A 33 20.46 -28.23 25.23
C VAL A 33 20.24 -26.73 25.12
N ALA A 34 19.14 -26.23 25.68
CA ALA A 34 18.75 -24.84 25.55
C ALA A 34 18.21 -24.27 26.87
N PRO A 35 18.50 -23.01 27.19
CA PRO A 35 17.89 -22.34 28.34
C PRO A 35 16.41 -22.06 28.09
N GLU A 36 15.65 -21.88 29.17
CA GLU A 36 14.19 -21.69 29.12
C GLU A 36 13.78 -20.49 28.26
N SER A 37 14.58 -19.41 28.25
CA SER A 37 14.25 -18.18 27.50
C SER A 37 14.13 -18.37 25.98
N VAL A 38 14.72 -19.42 25.42
CA VAL A 38 14.61 -19.75 23.98
C VAL A 38 13.87 -21.07 23.73
N SER A 39 13.23 -21.63 24.76
CA SER A 39 12.48 -22.89 24.71
C SER A 39 11.45 -22.90 23.57
N LYS A 40 10.66 -21.83 23.45
CA LYS A 40 9.67 -21.63 22.39
C LYS A 40 10.30 -21.54 20.99
N THR A 41 11.48 -20.91 20.88
CA THR A 41 12.21 -20.80 19.61
C THR A 41 12.67 -22.19 19.13
N VAL A 42 13.09 -23.06 20.05
CA VAL A 42 13.45 -24.45 19.74
C VAL A 42 12.23 -25.26 19.33
N ASP A 43 11.07 -25.06 19.97
CA ASP A 43 9.83 -25.76 19.60
C ASP A 43 9.37 -25.41 18.19
N ILE A 44 9.46 -24.13 17.81
CA ILE A 44 9.18 -23.69 16.43
C ILE A 44 10.15 -24.35 15.46
N PHE A 45 11.46 -24.37 15.77
CA PHE A 45 12.44 -25.07 14.93
C PHE A 45 12.11 -26.56 14.77
N ASN A 46 11.78 -27.26 15.86
CA ASN A 46 11.44 -28.69 15.81
C ASN A 46 10.19 -28.95 14.97
N ALA A 47 9.16 -28.11 15.08
CA ALA A 47 7.95 -28.23 14.25
C ALA A 47 8.26 -28.09 12.75
N GLU A 48 9.16 -27.17 12.38
CA GLU A 48 9.61 -27.00 10.99
C GLU A 48 10.54 -28.13 10.53
N PHE A 49 11.45 -28.58 11.42
CA PHE A 49 12.36 -29.70 11.19
C PHE A 49 11.60 -31.00 10.94
N GLN A 50 10.54 -31.26 11.71
CA GLN A 50 9.71 -32.47 11.61
C GLN A 50 8.97 -32.56 10.27
N LYS A 51 8.55 -31.43 9.69
CA LYS A 51 7.90 -31.43 8.35
C LYS A 51 8.80 -32.02 7.27
N SER A 52 10.13 -31.85 7.40
CA SER A 52 11.12 -32.37 6.45
C SER A 52 11.65 -33.75 6.85
N SER A 53 11.95 -33.95 8.13
CA SER A 53 12.63 -35.15 8.65
C SER A 53 11.70 -36.27 9.13
N GLY A 54 10.43 -35.97 9.42
CA GLY A 54 9.48 -36.87 10.05
C GLY A 54 9.69 -37.10 11.55
N THR A 55 10.66 -36.43 12.18
CA THR A 55 10.99 -36.58 13.61
C THR A 55 11.39 -35.24 14.24
N GLU A 56 11.59 -35.21 15.55
CA GLU A 56 12.04 -34.02 16.28
C GLU A 56 13.38 -34.30 16.99
N LEU A 57 14.17 -33.24 17.22
CA LEU A 57 15.34 -33.36 18.07
C LEU A 57 14.90 -33.18 19.53
N LYS A 58 15.31 -34.10 20.41
CA LYS A 58 14.98 -34.01 21.84
C LYS A 58 15.55 -32.72 22.43
N LYS A 59 14.72 -31.94 23.13
CA LYS A 59 15.12 -30.77 23.92
C LYS A 59 15.29 -31.16 25.40
N THR A 60 16.35 -30.69 26.07
CA THR A 60 16.65 -30.99 27.48
C THR A 60 17.38 -29.82 28.16
N ALA A 61 17.30 -29.75 29.50
CA ALA A 61 18.08 -28.81 30.31
C ALA A 61 19.46 -29.37 30.68
N GLU A 62 19.59 -30.69 30.81
CA GLU A 62 20.84 -31.36 31.19
C GLU A 62 21.64 -31.77 29.94
N THR A 63 22.95 -31.54 29.97
CA THR A 63 23.84 -31.93 28.87
C THR A 63 24.12 -33.43 28.92
N PRO A 64 23.71 -34.21 27.89
CA PRO A 64 24.02 -35.64 27.84
C PRO A 64 25.52 -35.90 27.75
N THR A 65 25.98 -37.00 28.34
CA THR A 65 27.39 -37.43 28.28
C THR A 65 27.77 -37.98 26.90
N ASP A 66 26.85 -38.72 26.26
CA ASP A 66 27.07 -39.40 24.98
C ASP A 66 26.20 -38.84 23.85
N GLY A 67 26.62 -39.09 22.60
CA GLY A 67 25.93 -38.63 21.39
C GLY A 67 26.21 -37.19 21.00
N ASN A 68 25.59 -36.75 19.90
CA ASN A 68 25.73 -35.38 19.40
C ASN A 68 24.87 -34.43 20.22
N VAL A 69 25.43 -33.29 20.63
CA VAL A 69 24.72 -32.27 21.41
C VAL A 69 24.83 -30.91 20.73
N ILE A 70 23.69 -30.22 20.66
CA ILE A 70 23.56 -28.83 20.22
C ILE A 70 23.40 -27.97 21.46
N GLU A 71 24.45 -27.27 21.86
CA GLU A 71 24.45 -26.35 23.01
C GLU A 71 24.02 -24.95 22.56
N ILE A 72 22.91 -24.44 23.08
CA ILE A 72 22.47 -23.06 22.85
C ILE A 72 22.90 -22.20 24.04
N LYS A 73 23.71 -21.17 23.76
CA LYS A 73 24.15 -20.18 24.73
C LYS A 73 23.60 -18.80 24.37
N VAL A 74 22.68 -18.33 25.20
CA VAL A 74 22.09 -16.99 25.06
C VAL A 74 23.04 -15.96 25.64
N ILE A 75 23.39 -14.95 24.85
CA ILE A 75 24.22 -13.81 25.29
C ILE A 75 23.36 -12.54 25.44
N PRO A 76 23.59 -11.72 26.50
CA PRO A 76 23.00 -10.40 26.59
C PRO A 76 23.42 -9.52 25.41
N SER A 77 22.55 -8.59 25.01
CA SER A 77 22.82 -7.69 23.89
C SER A 77 22.28 -6.30 24.18
N LYS A 78 23.00 -5.30 23.68
CA LYS A 78 22.41 -3.96 23.49
C LYS A 78 21.35 -4.04 22.40
N TYR A 79 20.40 -3.12 22.39
CA TYR A 79 19.28 -3.10 21.44
C TYR A 79 19.73 -3.25 19.96
N PHE A 80 20.93 -2.73 19.64
CA PHE A 80 21.50 -2.65 18.29
C PHE A 80 22.26 -3.91 17.83
N ASP A 81 22.60 -4.83 18.74
CA ASP A 81 23.41 -6.04 18.44
C ASP A 81 22.57 -7.32 18.35
N ARG A 82 21.24 -7.20 18.33
CA ARG A 82 20.30 -8.33 18.47
C ARG A 82 20.30 -9.35 17.33
N SER A 83 21.00 -9.08 16.22
CA SER A 83 20.98 -9.93 15.01
C SER A 83 22.16 -10.90 14.89
N ARG A 84 23.18 -10.81 15.74
CA ARG A 84 24.40 -11.60 15.57
C ARG A 84 24.30 -12.99 16.19
N PHE A 85 24.66 -14.02 15.43
CA PHE A 85 24.85 -15.37 15.95
C PHE A 85 26.14 -16.02 15.43
N SER A 86 26.56 -17.08 16.12
CA SER A 86 27.59 -17.99 15.64
C SER A 86 27.20 -19.45 15.88
N ILE A 87 27.68 -20.33 15.00
CA ILE A 87 27.63 -21.79 15.11
C ILE A 87 29.07 -22.28 15.08
N THR A 88 29.51 -22.98 16.11
CA THR A 88 30.86 -23.54 16.24
C THR A 88 30.80 -25.02 16.60
N PHE A 89 31.93 -25.72 16.48
CA PHE A 89 32.03 -27.15 16.77
C PHE A 89 33.16 -27.40 17.77
N PRO A 90 32.94 -27.19 19.08
CA PRO A 90 34.00 -27.31 20.09
C PRO A 90 34.64 -28.71 20.18
N SER A 91 33.93 -29.75 19.77
CA SER A 91 34.44 -31.13 19.68
C SER A 91 33.73 -31.90 18.56
N GLN A 92 34.04 -33.19 18.38
CA GLN A 92 33.40 -34.01 17.34
C GLN A 92 31.90 -34.20 17.53
N ASN A 93 31.44 -34.25 18.78
CA ASN A 93 30.05 -34.50 19.16
C ASN A 93 29.37 -33.28 19.79
N ARG A 94 29.93 -32.07 19.61
CA ARG A 94 29.38 -30.82 20.12
C ARG A 94 29.28 -29.78 19.03
N MET A 95 28.07 -29.26 18.83
CA MET A 95 27.79 -28.04 18.09
C MET A 95 27.33 -26.99 19.10
N ARG A 96 27.84 -25.77 19.01
CA ARG A 96 27.44 -24.67 19.88
C ARG A 96 26.86 -23.52 19.06
N ILE A 97 25.66 -23.09 19.43
CA ILE A 97 25.00 -21.90 18.93
C ILE A 97 25.15 -20.81 20.00
N GLU A 98 25.83 -19.71 19.67
CA GLU A 98 25.89 -18.51 20.53
C GLU A 98 25.15 -17.35 19.86
N GLY A 99 24.23 -16.71 20.57
CA GLY A 99 23.45 -15.58 20.06
C GLY A 99 22.51 -15.00 21.11
N THR A 100 21.85 -13.90 20.79
CA THR A 100 20.75 -13.32 21.57
C THR A 100 19.49 -14.18 21.46
N GLU A 101 18.47 -13.94 22.29
CA GLU A 101 17.18 -14.63 22.16
C GLU A 101 16.59 -14.52 20.74
N THR A 102 16.77 -13.36 20.10
CA THR A 102 16.32 -13.12 18.71
C THR A 102 17.19 -13.84 17.68
N SER A 103 18.51 -13.86 17.85
CA SER A 103 19.44 -14.39 16.84
C SER A 103 19.73 -15.89 16.97
N VAL A 104 19.38 -16.52 18.10
CA VAL A 104 19.29 -17.99 18.21
C VAL A 104 18.30 -18.54 17.17
N ARG A 105 17.16 -17.87 16.96
CA ARG A 105 16.23 -18.19 15.86
C ARG A 105 16.91 -18.16 14.50
N PHE A 106 17.78 -17.18 14.26
CA PHE A 106 18.47 -17.03 12.97
C PHE A 106 19.45 -18.17 12.72
N ALA A 107 20.14 -18.64 13.76
CA ALA A 107 21.00 -19.82 13.69
C ALA A 107 20.20 -21.09 13.38
N LEU A 108 19.05 -21.27 14.01
CA LEU A 108 18.17 -22.42 13.78
C LEU A 108 17.53 -22.38 12.37
N ASN A 109 17.09 -21.21 11.92
CA ASN A 109 16.63 -21.01 10.54
C ASN A 109 17.73 -21.30 9.52
N TYR A 110 18.98 -20.92 9.80
CA TYR A 110 20.12 -21.28 8.94
C TYR A 110 20.28 -22.80 8.81
N ILE A 111 20.07 -23.58 9.88
CA ILE A 111 20.11 -25.05 9.84
C ILE A 111 18.97 -25.59 8.95
N LEU A 112 17.75 -25.07 9.11
CA LEU A 112 16.61 -25.43 8.24
C LEU A 112 16.90 -25.09 6.77
N GLU A 113 17.54 -23.95 6.50
CA GLU A 113 17.96 -23.58 5.15
C GLU A 113 18.98 -24.56 4.58
N GLN A 114 19.94 -25.05 5.39
CA GLN A 114 20.89 -26.08 4.95
C GLN A 114 20.22 -27.42 4.66
N MET A 115 19.08 -27.73 5.30
CA MET A 115 18.24 -28.89 4.98
C MET A 115 17.44 -28.72 3.68
N GLY A 116 17.41 -27.51 3.10
CA GLY A 116 16.61 -27.18 1.92
C GLY A 116 15.20 -26.67 2.22
N VAL A 117 14.87 -26.38 3.49
CA VAL A 117 13.59 -25.74 3.85
C VAL A 117 13.57 -24.32 3.30
N ARG A 118 12.48 -23.95 2.63
CA ARG A 118 12.27 -22.60 2.07
C ARG A 118 10.85 -22.12 2.32
N TYR A 119 10.68 -20.81 2.31
CA TYR A 119 9.38 -20.17 2.48
C TYR A 119 9.05 -19.25 1.29
N PRO A 120 8.76 -19.78 0.09
CA PRO A 120 8.45 -18.97 -1.08
C PRO A 120 7.34 -17.92 -0.88
N PHE A 121 6.30 -18.28 -0.12
CA PHE A 121 5.15 -17.43 0.20
C PHE A 121 4.73 -17.59 1.66
N PRO A 122 3.93 -16.66 2.22
CA PRO A 122 3.27 -16.85 3.51
C PRO A 122 2.12 -17.87 3.44
N GLY A 123 1.67 -18.33 4.60
CA GLY A 123 0.48 -19.18 4.74
C GLY A 123 0.73 -20.70 4.63
N PRO A 124 -0.33 -21.51 4.71
CA PRO A 124 -0.25 -22.96 4.97
C PRO A 124 0.40 -23.78 3.85
N PHE A 125 0.28 -23.34 2.59
CA PHE A 125 0.99 -23.95 1.45
C PHE A 125 2.18 -23.11 0.99
N GLY A 126 2.61 -22.13 1.78
CA GLY A 126 3.67 -21.19 1.41
C GLY A 126 5.09 -21.77 1.52
N GLY A 127 5.30 -22.75 2.41
CA GLY A 127 6.58 -23.40 2.64
C GLY A 127 6.90 -24.59 1.72
N HIS A 128 8.18 -24.86 1.53
CA HIS A 128 8.74 -26.04 0.87
C HIS A 128 9.61 -26.81 1.87
N TYR A 129 9.30 -28.09 2.04
CA TYR A 129 9.89 -28.99 3.05
C TYR A 129 10.36 -30.26 2.36
N PRO A 130 11.64 -30.35 1.94
CA PRO A 130 12.15 -31.56 1.29
C PRO A 130 12.08 -32.75 2.26
N LYS A 131 11.68 -33.92 1.75
CA LYS A 131 11.69 -35.15 2.55
C LYS A 131 13.11 -35.69 2.62
N ILE A 132 13.67 -35.74 3.82
CA ILE A 132 15.04 -36.18 4.07
C ILE A 132 15.09 -37.23 5.17
N THR A 133 15.93 -38.26 5.00
CA THR A 133 16.20 -39.30 6.00
C THR A 133 17.60 -39.16 6.62
N ASP A 134 18.48 -38.39 5.99
CA ASP A 134 19.86 -38.20 6.41
C ASP A 134 20.22 -36.73 6.26
N PHE A 135 20.77 -36.15 7.32
CA PHE A 135 21.20 -34.75 7.32
C PHE A 135 22.36 -34.55 8.29
N SER A 136 23.44 -33.96 7.78
CA SER A 136 24.61 -33.59 8.56
C SER A 136 25.08 -32.20 8.15
N LEU A 137 25.59 -31.44 9.11
CA LEU A 137 26.20 -30.14 8.86
C LEU A 137 27.71 -30.29 8.75
N PRO A 138 28.35 -29.68 7.74
CA PRO A 138 29.80 -29.57 7.72
C PRO A 138 30.29 -28.88 8.99
N ARG A 139 31.35 -29.43 9.62
CA ARG A 139 31.94 -28.86 10.84
C ARG A 139 32.78 -27.62 10.56
N LYS A 140 32.16 -26.60 9.96
CA LYS A 140 32.73 -25.31 9.65
C LYS A 140 32.06 -24.25 10.50
N ALA A 141 32.85 -23.47 11.22
CA ALA A 141 32.32 -22.36 12.01
C ALA A 141 31.56 -21.37 11.11
N VAL A 142 30.41 -20.91 11.58
CA VAL A 142 29.57 -19.92 10.92
C VAL A 142 29.40 -18.75 11.88
N ALA A 143 29.60 -17.52 11.41
CA ALA A 143 29.23 -16.32 12.13
C ALA A 143 28.47 -15.42 11.16
N ARG A 144 27.29 -14.94 11.56
CA ARG A 144 26.46 -14.06 10.73
C ARG A 144 25.95 -12.88 11.55
N ASP A 145 25.77 -11.78 10.85
CA ASP A 145 25.16 -10.56 11.35
C ASP A 145 24.26 -10.00 10.23
N ALA A 146 23.20 -9.28 10.59
CA ALA A 146 22.32 -8.67 9.62
C ALA A 146 22.97 -7.42 9.01
N GLY A 147 22.67 -7.14 7.74
CA GLY A 147 23.07 -5.88 7.10
C GLY A 147 22.35 -4.66 7.67
N PHE A 148 21.02 -4.66 7.60
CA PHE A 148 20.18 -3.58 8.14
C PHE A 148 19.78 -3.90 9.58
N ARG A 149 20.60 -3.52 10.55
CA ARG A 149 20.56 -4.08 11.92
C ARG A 149 19.38 -3.64 12.79
N LEU A 150 18.80 -2.48 12.51
CA LEU A 150 17.86 -1.85 13.46
C LEU A 150 16.43 -2.27 13.20
N PHE A 151 16.00 -2.10 11.96
CA PHE A 151 14.64 -2.36 11.55
C PHE A 151 14.60 -2.83 10.11
N ARG A 152 13.84 -3.89 9.91
CA ARG A 152 13.59 -4.55 8.63
C ARG A 152 12.12 -4.93 8.69
N ASN A 153 11.29 -4.40 7.81
CA ASN A 153 9.87 -4.73 7.86
C ASN A 153 9.17 -4.41 6.55
N MET A 154 8.04 -5.07 6.36
CA MET A 154 7.10 -4.78 5.31
C MET A 154 5.76 -4.40 5.91
N TYR A 155 5.01 -3.54 5.24
CA TYR A 155 3.74 -3.06 5.77
C TYR A 155 2.75 -4.23 6.00
N ALA A 156 2.40 -4.45 7.28
CA ALA A 156 1.38 -5.37 7.78
C ALA A 156 1.43 -6.81 7.20
N GLU A 157 2.65 -7.35 7.08
CA GLU A 157 2.92 -8.70 6.58
C GLU A 157 2.53 -9.82 7.58
N ASN A 158 2.53 -11.06 7.10
CA ASN A 158 2.38 -12.25 7.94
C ASN A 158 3.61 -12.44 8.86
N GLU A 159 3.39 -12.30 10.17
CA GLU A 159 4.47 -12.37 11.18
C GLU A 159 5.24 -13.69 11.17
N ASP A 160 4.58 -14.84 10.96
CA ASP A 160 5.26 -16.14 10.98
C ASP A 160 6.24 -16.27 9.81
N TRP A 161 5.82 -15.80 8.63
CA TRP A 161 6.65 -15.77 7.43
C TRP A 161 7.85 -14.83 7.59
N GLU A 162 7.63 -13.64 8.16
CA GLU A 162 8.69 -12.70 8.50
C GLU A 162 9.70 -13.29 9.47
N ARG A 163 9.24 -13.98 10.53
CA ARG A 163 10.12 -14.66 11.50
C ARG A 163 10.93 -15.79 10.84
N ALA A 164 10.32 -16.54 9.92
CA ALA A 164 11.01 -17.59 9.16
C ALA A 164 12.13 -17.04 8.25
N LEU A 165 11.98 -15.80 7.78
CA LEU A 165 12.96 -15.09 6.95
C LEU A 165 13.89 -14.15 7.74
N ASN A 166 14.00 -14.36 9.05
CA ASN A 166 14.89 -13.63 9.96
C ASN A 166 14.60 -12.12 10.08
N ASN A 167 13.35 -11.74 9.85
CA ASN A 167 12.91 -10.38 10.07
C ASN A 167 12.79 -10.05 11.58
N ILE A 168 12.85 -8.77 11.93
CA ILE A 168 12.69 -8.32 13.32
C ILE A 168 11.36 -7.57 13.45
N PRO A 169 10.43 -8.03 14.32
CA PRO A 169 9.10 -7.44 14.44
C PRO A 169 9.10 -6.01 15.02
N GLN A 170 7.88 -5.47 15.15
CA GLN A 170 7.47 -4.07 15.34
C GLN A 170 8.16 -3.21 16.42
N ASP A 171 9.05 -3.74 17.26
CA ASP A 171 9.66 -3.02 18.39
C ASP A 171 10.41 -1.75 17.99
N SER A 172 10.77 -1.61 16.70
CA SER A 172 11.41 -0.42 16.13
C SER A 172 10.59 0.23 15.01
N TYR A 173 9.29 -0.08 14.90
CA TYR A 173 8.41 0.49 13.87
C TYR A 173 8.40 2.02 13.89
N GLU A 174 8.64 2.61 15.06
CA GLU A 174 8.75 4.06 15.26
C GLU A 174 9.93 4.69 14.54
N LEU A 175 10.96 3.92 14.22
CA LEU A 175 12.05 4.39 13.36
C LEU A 175 11.56 4.75 11.96
N VAL A 176 10.39 4.25 11.54
CA VAL A 176 9.80 4.44 10.21
C VAL A 176 8.33 4.83 10.30
N ASN A 177 7.89 5.53 11.35
CA ASN A 177 6.49 5.95 11.47
C ASN A 177 6.39 7.46 11.65
N HIS A 178 5.20 8.02 11.36
CA HIS A 178 4.86 9.39 11.73
C HIS A 178 4.78 9.52 13.25
N GLY A 179 5.41 10.55 13.81
CA GLY A 179 5.45 10.79 15.26
C GLY A 179 4.78 12.08 15.70
N ILE A 180 4.67 13.06 14.81
CA ILE A 180 4.18 14.39 15.17
C ILE A 180 2.71 14.36 15.62
N ALA A 181 1.84 13.55 15.01
CA ALA A 181 0.46 13.40 15.48
C ALA A 181 0.33 12.82 16.91
N GLU A 182 1.26 11.96 17.35
CA GLU A 182 1.29 11.43 18.73
C GLU A 182 1.75 12.49 19.73
N LEU A 183 2.77 13.28 19.34
CA LEU A 183 3.30 14.36 20.16
C LEU A 183 2.37 15.57 20.21
N PHE A 184 1.64 15.84 19.14
CA PHE A 184 0.74 16.98 18.99
C PHE A 184 -0.67 16.54 18.52
N PRO A 185 -1.44 15.86 19.37
CA PRO A 185 -2.82 15.48 19.05
C PRO A 185 -3.72 16.71 18.95
N ILE A 186 -4.61 16.76 17.94
CA ILE A 186 -5.47 17.92 17.69
C ILE A 186 -6.43 18.17 18.86
N GLN A 187 -6.82 17.13 19.58
CA GLN A 187 -7.75 17.23 20.72
C GLN A 187 -7.19 18.13 21.83
N GLU A 188 -5.87 18.18 21.98
CA GLU A 188 -5.20 19.09 22.90
C GLU A 188 -4.69 20.34 22.18
N PHE A 189 -3.85 20.17 21.16
CA PHE A 189 -3.14 21.28 20.53
C PHE A 189 -3.98 22.07 19.54
N GLY A 190 -5.20 21.62 19.22
CA GLY A 190 -6.20 22.39 18.47
C GLY A 190 -6.99 23.40 19.31
N GLN A 191 -6.72 23.51 20.62
CA GLN A 191 -7.36 24.50 21.50
C GLN A 191 -6.75 25.90 21.31
N GLU A 192 -7.56 26.96 21.42
CA GLU A 192 -7.16 28.35 21.13
C GLU A 192 -5.97 28.83 21.98
N LYS A 193 -5.80 28.30 23.20
CA LYS A 193 -4.66 28.62 24.08
C LYS A 193 -3.29 28.33 23.44
N TRP A 194 -3.24 27.44 22.44
CA TRP A 194 -2.02 27.03 21.73
C TRP A 194 -1.79 27.78 20.42
N LYS A 195 -2.69 28.70 20.06
CA LYS A 195 -2.66 29.39 18.77
C LYS A 195 -1.31 30.04 18.50
N ASP A 196 -0.86 30.92 19.38
CA ASP A 196 0.35 31.71 19.11
C ASP A 196 1.65 30.95 19.35
N SER A 197 1.58 29.84 20.09
CA SER A 197 2.74 29.06 20.54
C SER A 197 2.96 27.75 19.80
N VAL A 198 1.95 27.16 19.16
CA VAL A 198 2.07 25.84 18.50
C VAL A 198 1.64 25.89 17.03
N TRP A 199 0.57 26.63 16.70
CA TRP A 199 0.03 26.60 15.35
C TRP A 199 0.96 27.25 14.33
N GLY A 200 1.06 26.63 13.15
CA GLY A 200 1.81 27.17 12.03
C GLY A 200 1.13 28.39 11.38
N VAL A 201 1.94 29.30 10.83
CA VAL A 201 1.49 30.29 9.85
C VAL A 201 1.58 29.65 8.47
N ILE A 202 0.48 29.52 7.76
CA ILE A 202 0.38 28.94 6.42
C ILE A 202 -0.35 29.96 5.53
N ASP A 203 0.22 30.27 4.37
CA ASP A 203 -0.28 31.31 3.46
C ASP A 203 -0.50 32.65 4.17
N GLY A 204 0.44 33.03 5.04
CA GLY A 204 0.39 34.29 5.80
C GLY A 204 -0.62 34.33 6.95
N GLN A 205 -1.34 33.23 7.22
CA GLN A 205 -2.34 33.15 8.28
C GLN A 205 -2.01 32.05 9.27
N ARG A 206 -2.21 32.32 10.56
CA ARG A 206 -2.11 31.29 11.60
C ARG A 206 -3.28 30.31 11.46
N LYS A 207 -3.01 29.08 11.01
CA LYS A 207 -4.05 28.08 10.71
C LYS A 207 -4.26 27.18 11.91
N LYS A 208 -5.53 26.98 12.27
CA LYS A 208 -5.93 25.97 13.24
C LYS A 208 -5.64 24.57 12.70
N PRO A 209 -5.12 23.63 13.50
CA PRO A 209 -4.98 22.22 13.12
C PRO A 209 -6.30 21.64 12.58
N ILE A 210 -6.23 20.93 11.47
CA ILE A 210 -7.39 20.29 10.83
C ILE A 210 -7.29 18.77 10.93
N ALA A 211 -8.41 18.12 11.21
CA ALA A 211 -8.49 16.67 11.18
C ALA A 211 -8.34 16.15 9.74
N PRO A 212 -7.74 14.95 9.56
CA PRO A 212 -7.23 14.08 10.60
C PRO A 212 -5.84 14.48 11.11
N ASP A 213 -5.48 14.13 12.36
CA ASP A 213 -4.28 14.59 13.06
C ASP A 213 -2.95 14.37 12.30
N PHE A 214 -2.90 13.41 11.40
CA PHE A 214 -1.71 13.10 10.58
C PHE A 214 -1.52 14.01 9.36
N VAL A 215 -2.29 15.11 9.21
CA VAL A 215 -2.15 16.05 8.08
C VAL A 215 -1.71 17.45 8.46
N TRP A 216 -1.53 17.80 9.74
CA TRP A 216 -1.13 19.17 10.12
C TRP A 216 0.27 19.20 10.74
N GLU A 217 0.96 20.34 10.71
CA GLU A 217 2.29 20.48 11.34
C GLU A 217 2.33 21.60 12.38
N PRO A 218 3.05 21.41 13.51
CA PRO A 218 3.34 22.48 14.46
C PRO A 218 4.42 23.44 13.93
N CYS A 219 4.56 24.59 14.58
CA CYS A 219 5.64 25.54 14.31
C CYS A 219 6.97 25.06 14.92
N TYR A 220 7.85 24.47 14.11
CA TYR A 220 9.13 23.91 14.57
C TYR A 220 10.14 24.93 15.13
N THR A 221 9.95 26.24 14.93
CA THR A 221 10.80 27.27 15.55
C THR A 221 10.25 27.77 16.89
N SER A 222 9.11 27.27 17.34
CA SER A 222 8.54 27.65 18.63
C SER A 222 9.18 26.88 19.77
N LYS A 223 9.68 27.61 20.77
CA LYS A 223 10.22 27.00 21.99
C LYS A 223 9.21 26.14 22.74
N VAL A 224 7.93 26.53 22.71
CA VAL A 224 6.84 25.78 23.34
C VAL A 224 6.66 24.41 22.68
N THR A 225 6.82 24.32 21.35
CA THR A 225 6.73 23.02 20.67
C THR A 225 7.89 22.10 21.04
N GLU A 226 9.11 22.64 21.18
CA GLU A 226 10.24 21.84 21.68
C GLU A 226 9.99 21.34 23.12
N ASP A 227 9.48 22.20 23.99
CA ASP A 227 9.24 21.87 25.41
C ASP A 227 8.15 20.82 25.57
N GLU A 228 7.04 20.95 24.85
CA GLU A 228 5.96 19.97 24.88
C GLU A 228 6.36 18.63 24.27
N ALA A 229 7.16 18.63 23.20
CA ALA A 229 7.69 17.39 22.64
C ALA A 229 8.59 16.65 23.63
N VAL A 230 9.55 17.34 24.27
CA VAL A 230 10.43 16.74 25.28
C VAL A 230 9.62 16.21 26.47
N ARG A 231 8.66 16.99 26.98
CA ARG A 231 7.79 16.57 28.10
C ARG A 231 7.04 15.29 27.74
N ARG A 232 6.40 15.24 26.56
CA ARG A 232 5.63 14.06 26.12
C ARG A 232 6.51 12.85 25.85
N ILE A 233 7.69 13.03 25.27
CA ILE A 233 8.65 11.94 25.09
C ILE A 233 9.10 11.38 26.44
N TYR A 234 9.34 12.24 27.44
CA TYR A 234 9.60 11.77 28.81
C TYR A 234 8.44 10.97 29.37
N GLU A 235 7.20 11.43 29.22
CA GLU A 235 6.02 10.66 29.69
C GLU A 235 5.89 9.31 28.98
N ILE A 236 6.20 9.26 27.69
CA ILE A 236 6.20 8.03 26.90
C ILE A 236 7.23 7.04 27.43
N LEU A 237 8.47 7.49 27.64
CA LEU A 237 9.59 6.65 28.08
C LEU A 237 9.46 6.26 29.56
N GLU A 238 8.92 7.14 30.41
CA GLU A 238 8.62 6.82 31.82
C GLU A 238 7.57 5.73 31.95
N LYS A 239 6.55 5.75 31.09
CA LYS A 239 5.48 4.73 31.07
C LYS A 239 5.92 3.42 30.43
N ASN A 240 6.96 3.44 29.58
CA ASN A 240 7.46 2.27 28.85
C ASN A 240 9.00 2.22 28.92
N PRO A 241 9.61 1.82 30.06
CA PRO A 241 11.06 1.83 30.23
C PRO A 241 11.85 0.95 29.24
N GLU A 242 11.18 -0.01 28.60
CA GLU A 242 11.72 -0.88 27.55
C GLU A 242 11.68 -0.27 26.14
N ARG A 243 11.04 0.90 25.97
CA ARG A 243 10.96 1.61 24.69
C ARG A 243 12.27 2.35 24.44
N HIS A 244 13.00 1.93 23.40
CA HIS A 244 14.30 2.51 23.01
C HIS A 244 14.24 3.35 21.73
N THR A 245 13.08 3.46 21.10
CA THR A 245 12.90 4.25 19.88
C THR A 245 11.80 5.28 20.07
N ILE A 246 11.85 6.38 19.33
CA ILE A 246 10.82 7.42 19.26
C ILE A 246 10.67 7.90 17.80
N ALA A 247 9.44 8.01 17.33
CA ALA A 247 9.14 8.59 16.02
C ALA A 247 9.13 10.13 16.11
N LEU A 248 9.88 10.80 15.24
CA LEU A 248 9.84 12.27 15.07
C LEU A 248 9.50 12.69 13.65
N THR A 249 9.27 11.74 12.74
CA THR A 249 8.82 11.99 11.37
C THR A 249 7.59 12.90 11.36
N HIS A 250 7.68 13.97 10.56
CA HIS A 250 6.60 14.93 10.32
C HIS A 250 5.35 14.25 9.73
N ASN A 251 4.21 14.91 9.79
CA ASN A 251 2.93 14.41 9.28
C ASN A 251 2.83 14.47 7.74
N ASP A 252 1.81 13.85 7.15
CA ASP A 252 1.61 13.73 5.68
C ASP A 252 0.98 14.98 5.02
N GLY A 253 0.98 16.10 5.75
CA GLY A 253 0.36 17.34 5.32
C GLY A 253 1.16 18.06 4.22
N PHE A 254 0.71 18.00 2.96
CA PHE A 254 1.31 18.82 1.90
C PHE A 254 1.09 20.31 2.14
N ASN A 255 2.16 21.09 2.02
CA ASN A 255 2.21 22.54 2.24
C ASN A 255 1.72 22.98 3.64
N GLN A 256 1.91 22.15 4.67
CA GLN A 256 1.43 22.44 6.03
C GLN A 256 2.52 22.98 6.97
N PHE A 257 3.77 23.09 6.49
CA PHE A 257 4.88 23.63 7.28
C PHE A 257 4.70 25.12 7.56
N CYS A 258 5.06 25.52 8.78
CA CYS A 258 4.98 26.90 9.22
C CYS A 258 5.89 27.83 8.39
N THR A 259 5.38 29.03 8.10
CA THR A 259 6.02 30.10 7.32
C THR A 259 6.15 31.40 8.10
N CYS A 260 6.09 31.33 9.44
CA CYS A 260 6.33 32.50 10.29
C CYS A 260 7.74 33.07 10.04
N GLU A 261 8.00 34.30 10.49
CA GLU A 261 9.26 35.00 10.26
C GLU A 261 10.49 34.16 10.65
N ASN A 262 10.43 33.44 11.78
CA ASN A 262 11.53 32.59 12.24
C ASN A 262 11.75 31.38 11.33
N CYS A 263 10.70 30.65 10.97
CA CYS A 263 10.79 29.53 10.03
C CYS A 263 11.30 30.02 8.66
N ALA A 264 10.73 31.11 8.14
CA ALA A 264 11.14 31.70 6.87
C ALA A 264 12.60 32.15 6.88
N LYS A 265 13.10 32.71 7.99
CA LYS A 265 14.51 33.11 8.12
C LYS A 265 15.47 31.92 8.01
N LEU A 266 15.11 30.76 8.56
CA LEU A 266 15.92 29.54 8.46
C LEU A 266 15.81 28.91 7.07
N ASP A 267 14.59 28.79 6.55
CA ASP A 267 14.29 28.02 5.33
C ASP A 267 14.43 28.83 4.03
N SER A 268 14.65 30.15 4.10
CA SER A 268 14.77 31.04 2.93
C SER A 268 16.05 30.85 2.12
N LYS A 269 17.10 30.30 2.74
CA LYS A 269 18.37 30.06 2.05
C LYS A 269 18.27 28.77 1.26
N GLU A 270 18.58 28.85 -0.03
CA GLU A 270 18.79 27.65 -0.81
C GLU A 270 19.95 26.85 -0.20
N SER A 271 19.70 25.57 0.11
CA SER A 271 20.74 24.71 0.68
C SER A 271 21.80 24.40 -0.37
N GLU A 272 23.05 24.24 0.05
CA GLU A 272 24.15 23.83 -0.83
C GLU A 272 23.81 22.53 -1.59
N VAL A 273 23.13 21.61 -0.89
CA VAL A 273 22.68 20.33 -1.46
C VAL A 273 21.63 20.55 -2.55
N ALA A 274 20.67 21.46 -2.35
CA ALA A 274 19.73 21.84 -3.41
C ALA A 274 20.49 22.33 -4.65
N GLY A 275 21.50 23.19 -4.46
CA GLY A 275 22.38 23.68 -5.53
C GLY A 275 23.09 22.55 -6.29
N LYS A 276 23.66 21.56 -5.58
CA LYS A 276 24.31 20.38 -6.19
C LYS A 276 23.33 19.52 -6.99
N LEU A 277 22.10 19.36 -6.50
CA LEU A 277 21.09 18.49 -7.10
C LEU A 277 20.36 19.12 -8.30
N LYS A 278 20.51 20.43 -8.55
CA LYS A 278 19.97 21.12 -9.75
C LYS A 278 20.46 20.58 -11.08
N LYS A 279 21.55 19.81 -11.10
CA LYS A 279 22.03 19.11 -12.30
C LYS A 279 21.05 18.04 -12.79
N TYR A 280 20.13 17.61 -11.94
CA TYR A 280 19.05 16.68 -12.27
C TYR A 280 17.78 17.45 -12.62
N PRO A 281 16.93 16.94 -13.53
CA PRO A 281 15.67 17.58 -13.93
C PRO A 281 14.58 17.52 -12.84
N GLN A 282 14.92 17.03 -11.65
CA GLN A 282 14.02 16.90 -10.51
C GLN A 282 13.55 18.28 -10.03
N ARG A 283 12.24 18.47 -9.92
CA ARG A 283 11.68 19.63 -9.23
C ARG A 283 11.65 19.36 -7.73
N LEU A 284 12.41 20.14 -6.99
CA LEU A 284 12.39 20.13 -5.54
C LEU A 284 11.20 20.96 -5.05
N ARG A 285 10.51 20.46 -4.01
CA ARG A 285 9.50 21.25 -3.30
C ARG A 285 10.17 22.37 -2.50
N LYS A 286 9.35 23.24 -1.92
CA LYS A 286 9.83 24.18 -0.91
C LYS A 286 10.52 23.38 0.19
N ASN A 287 11.73 23.80 0.55
CA ASN A 287 12.55 23.14 1.55
C ASN A 287 12.26 23.72 2.93
N ASN A 288 11.95 22.86 3.90
CA ASN A 288 11.70 23.18 5.31
C ASN A 288 12.65 22.42 6.25
N SER A 289 13.73 21.84 5.70
CA SER A 289 14.67 21.04 6.46
C SER A 289 15.45 21.81 7.53
N GLU A 290 15.81 23.07 7.31
CA GLU A 290 16.60 23.82 8.31
C GLU A 290 15.82 24.02 9.60
N SER A 291 14.57 24.49 9.51
CA SER A 291 13.73 24.69 10.69
C SER A 291 13.35 23.36 11.37
N TYR A 292 12.93 22.36 10.59
CA TYR A 292 12.52 21.05 11.12
C TYR A 292 13.68 20.29 11.78
N PHE A 293 14.84 20.15 11.12
CA PHE A 293 15.94 19.38 11.71
C PHE A 293 16.65 20.12 12.85
N THR A 294 16.53 21.46 12.93
CA THR A 294 16.99 22.21 14.11
C THR A 294 16.15 21.80 15.33
N TRP A 295 14.83 21.78 15.17
CA TRP A 295 13.91 21.31 16.19
C TRP A 295 14.20 19.86 16.61
N VAL A 296 14.39 18.96 15.64
CA VAL A 296 14.75 17.54 15.91
C VAL A 296 16.01 17.46 16.76
N ASN A 297 17.10 18.12 16.36
CA ASN A 297 18.35 18.09 17.12
C ASN A 297 18.19 18.63 18.55
N ASN A 298 17.41 19.70 18.73
CA ASN A 298 17.17 20.30 20.04
C ASN A 298 16.37 19.37 20.96
N VAL A 299 15.30 18.75 20.43
CA VAL A 299 14.49 17.77 21.17
C VAL A 299 15.34 16.56 21.56
N VAL A 300 16.04 15.98 20.59
CA VAL A 300 16.87 14.79 20.79
C VAL A 300 17.96 15.04 21.83
N LYS A 301 18.71 16.14 21.71
CA LYS A 301 19.76 16.49 22.67
C LYS A 301 19.24 16.51 24.10
N ARG A 302 18.08 17.12 24.33
CA ARG A 302 17.46 17.22 25.67
C ARG A 302 16.99 15.85 26.16
N VAL A 303 16.35 15.05 25.31
CA VAL A 303 15.88 13.72 25.72
C VAL A 303 17.03 12.81 26.15
N LEU A 304 18.15 12.85 25.41
CA LEU A 304 19.34 12.04 25.70
C LEU A 304 20.04 12.42 27.02
N GLU A 305 19.79 13.60 27.59
CA GLU A 305 20.31 13.96 28.93
C GLU A 305 19.72 13.05 30.02
N LYS A 306 18.48 12.56 29.82
CA LYS A 306 17.79 11.65 30.75
C LYS A 306 17.75 10.20 30.26
N TYR A 307 17.60 10.00 28.95
CA TYR A 307 17.46 8.69 28.31
C TYR A 307 18.52 8.50 27.22
N PRO A 308 19.79 8.23 27.60
CA PRO A 308 20.91 8.21 26.65
C PRO A 308 20.86 7.04 25.66
N ASP A 309 20.08 5.99 25.92
CA ASP A 309 19.96 4.80 25.05
C ASP A 309 18.76 4.87 24.08
N THR A 310 18.15 6.05 23.89
CA THR A 310 17.01 6.26 22.99
C THR A 310 17.45 6.70 21.59
N TYR A 311 16.76 6.21 20.56
CA TYR A 311 17.01 6.53 19.15
C TYR A 311 15.76 7.08 18.46
N PHE A 312 15.96 7.91 17.44
CA PHE A 312 14.89 8.71 16.85
C PHE A 312 14.78 8.49 15.35
N GLY A 313 13.59 8.12 14.88
CA GLY A 313 13.28 7.99 13.45
C GLY A 313 12.73 9.29 12.86
N VAL A 314 13.26 9.70 11.71
CA VAL A 314 12.73 10.79 10.89
C VAL A 314 12.68 10.35 9.43
N SER A 315 11.86 11.00 8.60
CA SER A 315 11.85 10.79 7.16
C SER A 315 12.35 12.03 6.42
N ALA A 316 13.18 11.79 5.41
CA ALA A 316 13.49 12.75 4.37
C ALA A 316 12.40 12.63 3.29
N TYR A 317 11.30 13.36 3.51
CA TYR A 317 10.09 13.25 2.73
C TYR A 317 9.57 14.65 2.35
N THR A 318 9.09 14.78 1.12
CA THR A 318 8.42 16.00 0.61
C THR A 318 9.19 17.31 0.85
N GLU A 319 8.71 18.19 1.74
CA GLU A 319 9.30 19.48 2.08
C GLU A 319 10.54 19.35 2.97
N THR A 320 10.81 18.18 3.56
CA THR A 320 12.03 17.88 4.36
C THR A 320 12.97 16.90 3.66
N LEU A 321 12.81 16.71 2.34
CA LEU A 321 13.59 15.76 1.54
C LEU A 321 15.11 16.01 1.60
N LEU A 322 15.52 17.28 1.66
CA LEU A 322 16.92 17.66 1.58
C LEU A 322 17.59 17.63 2.96
N PRO A 323 18.87 17.26 3.07
CA PRO A 323 19.60 17.40 4.32
C PRO A 323 19.80 18.87 4.71
N PRO A 324 19.83 19.19 6.02
CA PRO A 324 20.16 20.54 6.50
C PRO A 324 21.66 20.84 6.36
N GLY A 325 22.04 22.10 6.53
CA GLY A 325 23.43 22.55 6.47
C GLY A 325 24.34 21.95 7.55
N PHE A 326 23.77 21.47 8.66
CA PHE A 326 24.48 20.95 9.84
C PHE A 326 24.36 19.42 9.98
N LYS A 327 25.19 18.83 10.87
CA LYS A 327 25.10 17.41 11.22
C LYS A 327 23.95 17.16 12.20
N LEU A 328 23.25 16.05 12.02
CA LEU A 328 22.27 15.56 12.99
C LEU A 328 22.96 14.92 14.18
N ASN A 329 22.25 14.81 15.31
CA ASN A 329 22.68 14.01 16.44
C ASN A 329 22.83 12.52 16.01
N ASP A 330 23.85 11.83 16.52
CA ASP A 330 24.17 10.45 16.14
C ASP A 330 23.06 9.43 16.48
N HIS A 331 22.11 9.80 17.35
CA HIS A 331 20.93 9.00 17.69
C HIS A 331 19.75 9.21 16.74
N VAL A 332 19.89 10.08 15.72
CA VAL A 332 18.86 10.32 14.70
C VAL A 332 19.14 9.48 13.46
N MET A 333 18.15 8.71 13.04
CA MET A 333 18.17 7.91 11.82
C MET A 333 17.20 8.49 10.80
N VAL A 334 17.67 8.69 9.57
CA VAL A 334 16.91 9.34 8.50
C VAL A 334 16.51 8.34 7.43
N ASN A 335 15.21 8.17 7.21
CA ASN A 335 14.68 7.35 6.12
C ASN A 335 14.46 8.18 4.86
N VAL A 336 15.12 7.83 3.77
CA VAL A 336 14.84 8.43 2.46
C VAL A 336 13.63 7.74 1.84
N CYS A 337 12.59 8.52 1.52
CA CYS A 337 11.35 8.00 0.92
C CYS A 337 11.48 7.96 -0.61
N THR A 338 11.52 6.77 -1.21
CA THR A 338 11.71 6.59 -2.66
C THR A 338 11.12 5.27 -3.17
N GLU A 339 10.89 5.18 -4.48
CA GLU A 339 10.60 3.91 -5.18
C GLU A 339 11.83 3.46 -5.99
N SER A 340 12.39 2.29 -5.68
CA SER A 340 13.53 1.69 -6.37
C SER A 340 13.27 1.40 -7.85
N TYR A 341 12.02 1.16 -8.25
CA TYR A 341 11.67 0.97 -9.67
C TYR A 341 12.05 2.18 -10.53
N ALA A 342 11.78 3.40 -10.05
CA ALA A 342 12.05 4.63 -10.80
C ALA A 342 13.56 4.83 -11.06
N HIS A 343 14.42 4.22 -10.24
CA HIS A 343 15.88 4.24 -10.39
C HIS A 343 16.38 3.45 -11.61
N THR A 344 15.50 2.73 -12.31
CA THR A 344 15.81 2.19 -13.64
C THR A 344 16.22 3.30 -14.61
N ASP A 345 15.65 4.50 -14.49
CA ASP A 345 16.09 5.68 -15.24
C ASP A 345 17.40 6.22 -14.61
N PRO A 346 18.51 6.29 -15.35
CA PRO A 346 19.80 6.74 -14.81
C PRO A 346 19.78 8.15 -14.22
N SER A 347 18.93 9.05 -14.72
CA SER A 347 18.82 10.43 -14.20
C SER A 347 18.13 10.46 -12.84
N VAL A 348 17.07 9.65 -12.66
CA VAL A 348 16.38 9.48 -11.38
C VAL A 348 17.32 8.81 -10.37
N ARG A 349 18.00 7.74 -10.79
CA ARG A 349 18.99 7.06 -9.97
C ARG A 349 20.09 8.00 -9.47
N GLY A 350 20.68 8.78 -10.38
CA GLY A 350 21.74 9.72 -10.02
C GLY A 350 21.30 10.71 -8.95
N PHE A 351 20.07 11.24 -9.08
CA PHE A 351 19.48 12.13 -8.08
C PHE A 351 19.40 11.48 -6.70
N TRP A 352 18.81 10.29 -6.60
CA TRP A 352 18.61 9.61 -5.32
C TRP A 352 19.92 9.12 -4.69
N GLU A 353 20.87 8.63 -5.48
CA GLU A 353 22.17 8.22 -4.96
C GLU A 353 22.97 9.40 -4.42
N ASP A 354 23.01 10.52 -5.13
CA ASP A 354 23.69 11.73 -4.64
C ASP A 354 23.01 12.25 -3.37
N LEU A 355 21.67 12.25 -3.32
CA LEU A 355 20.92 12.65 -2.13
C LEU A 355 21.24 11.75 -0.92
N ILE A 356 21.29 10.43 -1.10
CA ILE A 356 21.65 9.48 -0.05
C ILE A 356 23.12 9.68 0.40
N ARG A 357 24.04 9.94 -0.53
CA ARG A 357 25.43 10.27 -0.18
C ARG A 357 25.51 11.54 0.66
N GLU A 358 24.78 12.60 0.30
CA GLU A 358 24.73 13.84 1.09
C GLU A 358 24.12 13.58 2.48
N TRP A 359 23.04 12.80 2.57
CA TRP A 359 22.46 12.38 3.85
C TRP A 359 23.45 11.58 4.71
N SER A 360 24.22 10.67 4.11
CA SER A 360 25.22 9.87 4.82
C SER A 360 26.35 10.71 5.44
N GLN A 361 26.57 11.96 4.97
CA GLN A 361 27.52 12.90 5.56
C GLN A 361 26.94 13.64 6.77
N LYS A 362 25.60 13.79 6.84
CA LYS A 362 24.90 14.55 7.88
C LYS A 362 24.31 13.67 8.99
N ALA A 363 24.00 12.41 8.71
CA ALA A 363 23.45 11.46 9.68
C ALA A 363 24.43 10.29 9.96
N ALA A 364 24.41 9.77 11.19
CA ALA A 364 25.15 8.57 11.56
C ALA A 364 24.55 7.30 10.95
N MET A 365 23.23 7.31 10.73
CA MET A 365 22.47 6.19 10.18
C MET A 365 21.46 6.70 9.15
N THR A 366 21.40 6.01 8.02
CA THR A 366 20.38 6.23 6.99
C THR A 366 19.45 5.02 6.91
N GLY A 367 18.32 5.20 6.24
CA GLY A 367 17.39 4.14 5.93
C GLY A 367 16.62 4.45 4.66
N CYS A 368 15.74 3.54 4.28
CA CYS A 368 14.85 3.74 3.15
C CYS A 368 13.41 3.36 3.53
N TRP A 369 12.50 4.25 3.16
CA TRP A 369 11.09 3.94 3.01
C TRP A 369 10.84 3.66 1.53
N GLU A 370 10.81 2.38 1.18
CA GLU A 370 10.66 1.88 -0.19
C GLU A 370 9.19 1.69 -0.53
N TYR A 371 8.73 2.29 -1.63
CA TYR A 371 7.36 2.12 -2.13
C TYR A 371 7.23 0.91 -3.06
N GLY A 372 7.26 -0.30 -2.51
CA GLY A 372 7.23 -1.58 -3.23
C GLY A 372 5.85 -2.06 -3.68
N TYR A 373 4.94 -1.16 -4.04
CA TYR A 373 3.55 -1.46 -4.39
C TYR A 373 3.41 -2.47 -5.56
N GLY A 374 2.30 -3.20 -5.54
CA GLY A 374 1.98 -4.27 -6.50
C GLY A 374 0.51 -4.24 -6.90
N LEU A 375 -0.13 -5.42 -6.88
CA LEU A 375 -1.56 -5.58 -7.09
C LEU A 375 -2.37 -4.59 -6.24
N THR A 376 -3.44 -4.01 -6.79
CA THR A 376 -4.23 -2.83 -6.35
C THR A 376 -3.72 -1.45 -6.78
N ALA A 377 -2.43 -1.32 -7.09
CA ALA A 377 -1.85 -0.14 -7.74
C ALA A 377 -1.48 -0.43 -9.21
N PHE A 378 -1.11 -1.68 -9.51
CA PHE A 378 -0.73 -2.16 -10.84
C PHE A 378 -1.43 -3.48 -11.17
N THR A 379 -1.88 -3.66 -12.41
CA THR A 379 -2.59 -4.85 -12.92
C THR A 379 -1.72 -5.68 -13.86
N LEU A 380 -0.39 -5.58 -13.68
CA LEU A 380 0.64 -6.48 -14.18
C LEU A 380 1.59 -6.82 -13.01
N PRO A 381 2.32 -7.95 -13.03
CA PRO A 381 3.26 -8.30 -11.96
C PRO A 381 4.38 -7.26 -11.87
N ARG A 382 4.44 -6.48 -10.79
CA ARG A 382 5.36 -5.35 -10.65
C ARG A 382 6.69 -5.80 -10.04
N VAL A 383 7.64 -6.19 -10.89
CA VAL A 383 8.95 -6.74 -10.47
C VAL A 383 10.14 -6.00 -11.11
N ASN A 384 11.21 -5.83 -10.34
CA ASN A 384 12.43 -5.10 -10.73
C ASN A 384 13.67 -5.62 -9.96
N PHE A 385 13.84 -6.95 -9.90
CA PHE A 385 14.77 -7.61 -8.97
C PHE A 385 16.21 -7.10 -9.08
N LYS A 386 16.68 -6.85 -10.30
CA LYS A 386 18.05 -6.38 -10.54
C LYS A 386 18.28 -4.97 -10.02
N GLU A 387 17.29 -4.10 -10.16
CA GLU A 387 17.40 -2.72 -9.69
C GLU A 387 17.28 -2.65 -8.17
N THR A 388 16.38 -3.44 -7.57
CA THR A 388 16.29 -3.57 -6.12
C THR A 388 17.59 -4.11 -5.51
N ASP A 389 18.18 -5.18 -6.06
CA ASP A 389 19.48 -5.73 -5.58
C ASP A 389 20.57 -4.64 -5.53
N ARG A 390 20.68 -3.89 -6.63
CA ARG A 390 21.64 -2.81 -6.79
C ARG A 390 21.41 -1.69 -5.76
N PHE A 391 20.17 -1.24 -5.62
CA PHE A 391 19.81 -0.17 -4.71
C PHE A 391 20.05 -0.56 -3.24
N ILE A 392 19.72 -1.79 -2.85
CA ILE A 392 19.93 -2.25 -1.47
C ILE A 392 21.42 -2.37 -1.12
N LYS A 393 22.26 -2.86 -2.06
CA LYS A 393 23.71 -2.87 -1.88
C LYS A 393 24.26 -1.46 -1.72
N PHE A 394 23.84 -0.54 -2.58
CA PHE A 394 24.20 0.86 -2.50
C PHE A 394 23.80 1.49 -1.15
N LEU A 395 22.57 1.24 -0.68
CA LEU A 395 22.09 1.76 0.60
C LEU A 395 22.92 1.22 1.77
N ALA A 396 23.23 -0.09 1.78
CA ALA A 396 24.08 -0.71 2.79
C ALA A 396 25.50 -0.10 2.83
N GLU A 397 26.07 0.23 1.68
CA GLU A 397 27.37 0.91 1.57
C GLU A 397 27.35 2.37 2.04
N ASN A 398 26.17 3.00 2.14
CA ASN A 398 25.99 4.41 2.51
C ASN A 398 25.28 4.57 3.87
N LYS A 399 25.69 3.76 4.85
CA LYS A 399 25.21 3.76 6.25
C LYS A 399 23.75 3.32 6.45
N GLY A 400 23.21 2.55 5.52
CA GLY A 400 21.87 1.95 5.64
C GLY A 400 21.77 1.03 6.85
N ALA A 401 20.90 1.41 7.80
CA ALA A 401 20.66 0.68 9.05
C ALA A 401 19.20 0.20 9.18
N VAL A 402 18.30 0.80 8.39
CA VAL A 402 16.86 0.54 8.34
C VAL A 402 16.36 0.38 6.91
N CYS A 403 15.51 -0.61 6.68
CA CYS A 403 14.69 -0.69 5.47
C CYS A 403 13.25 -1.02 5.84
N PHE A 404 12.34 -0.22 5.30
CA PHE A 404 10.91 -0.48 5.34
C PHE A 404 10.37 -0.49 3.92
N THR A 405 9.52 -1.46 3.61
CA THR A 405 8.79 -1.47 2.34
C THR A 405 7.30 -1.31 2.57
N GLU A 406 6.74 -0.25 2.01
CA GLU A 406 5.32 -0.04 1.90
C GLU A 406 4.78 -0.70 0.63
N GLY A 407 3.78 -1.56 0.80
CA GLY A 407 3.14 -2.24 -0.31
C GLY A 407 2.33 -3.42 0.19
N PHE A 408 1.29 -3.79 -0.56
CA PHE A 408 0.41 -4.88 -0.17
C PHE A 408 0.83 -6.23 -0.75
N PRO A 409 0.47 -7.36 -0.11
CA PRO A 409 0.76 -8.69 -0.63
C PRO A 409 0.13 -8.91 -2.01
N SER A 410 0.88 -9.55 -2.91
CA SER A 410 0.38 -10.08 -4.18
C SER A 410 1.17 -11.35 -4.49
N PHE A 411 0.49 -12.42 -4.87
CA PHE A 411 1.17 -13.65 -5.29
C PHE A 411 1.77 -13.47 -6.68
N GLY A 412 1.10 -12.74 -7.56
CA GLY A 412 1.55 -12.51 -8.94
C GLY A 412 2.91 -11.82 -9.03
N ASP A 413 3.23 -10.91 -8.09
CA ASP A 413 4.55 -10.28 -7.96
C ASP A 413 5.69 -11.27 -7.61
N GLY A 414 5.35 -12.51 -7.30
CA GLY A 414 6.29 -13.61 -7.13
C GLY A 414 7.32 -13.37 -6.03
N PRO A 415 8.62 -13.51 -6.31
CA PRO A 415 9.65 -13.44 -5.29
C PRO A 415 9.93 -12.03 -4.77
N LYS A 416 9.27 -10.97 -5.25
CA LYS A 416 9.58 -9.58 -4.86
C LYS A 416 9.63 -9.38 -3.34
N ARG A 417 8.55 -9.77 -2.65
CA ARG A 417 8.44 -9.59 -1.19
C ARG A 417 9.41 -10.49 -0.42
N TYR A 418 9.55 -11.74 -0.88
CA TYR A 418 10.56 -12.67 -0.36
C TYR A 418 11.95 -12.04 -0.45
N LEU A 419 12.32 -11.51 -1.61
CA LEU A 419 13.62 -10.88 -1.83
C LEU A 419 13.84 -9.65 -0.96
N TYR A 420 12.84 -8.78 -0.72
CA TYR A 420 13.01 -7.65 0.22
C TYR A 420 13.48 -8.14 1.59
N LEU A 421 12.81 -9.13 2.18
CA LEU A 421 13.18 -9.69 3.48
C LEU A 421 14.58 -10.33 3.46
N ARG A 422 14.93 -11.03 2.37
CA ARG A 422 16.25 -11.62 2.19
C ARG A 422 17.34 -10.56 2.07
N TYR A 423 17.14 -9.52 1.27
CA TYR A 423 18.09 -8.43 1.07
C TYR A 423 18.33 -7.65 2.35
N PHE A 424 17.28 -7.34 3.11
CA PHE A 424 17.42 -6.56 4.33
C PHE A 424 18.25 -7.32 5.37
N TYR A 425 18.15 -8.66 5.39
CA TYR A 425 18.99 -9.48 6.24
C TYR A 425 20.41 -9.66 5.68
N HIS A 426 20.55 -9.92 4.39
CA HIS A 426 21.81 -10.20 3.70
C HIS A 426 21.99 -9.34 2.42
N PRO A 427 22.41 -8.06 2.54
CA PRO A 427 22.45 -7.15 1.38
C PRO A 427 23.40 -7.59 0.27
N GLN A 428 24.41 -8.40 0.60
CA GLN A 428 25.42 -8.90 -0.33
C GLN A 428 25.06 -10.29 -0.91
N LEU A 429 23.81 -10.74 -0.80
CA LEU A 429 23.39 -12.02 -1.35
C LEU A 429 23.50 -12.07 -2.89
N ASP A 430 23.68 -13.27 -3.43
CA ASP A 430 23.58 -13.52 -4.88
C ASP A 430 22.11 -13.66 -5.26
N VAL A 431 21.52 -12.59 -5.79
CA VAL A 431 20.10 -12.54 -6.19
C VAL A 431 19.76 -13.61 -7.21
N ARG A 432 20.68 -13.97 -8.12
CA ARG A 432 20.40 -14.95 -9.16
C ARG A 432 20.27 -16.34 -8.55
N ALA A 433 21.21 -16.70 -7.68
CA ALA A 433 21.15 -17.97 -6.96
C ALA A 433 19.89 -18.04 -6.08
N GLU A 434 19.55 -16.94 -5.40
CA GLU A 434 18.36 -16.86 -4.54
C GLU A 434 17.05 -17.01 -5.34
N LEU A 435 16.94 -16.35 -6.51
CA LEU A 435 15.81 -16.50 -7.42
C LEU A 435 15.68 -17.92 -7.95
N ASP A 436 16.78 -18.51 -8.43
CA ASP A 436 16.79 -19.89 -8.94
C ASP A 436 16.35 -20.90 -7.87
N ASP A 437 16.76 -20.67 -6.62
CA ASP A 437 16.34 -21.49 -5.49
C ASP A 437 14.86 -21.28 -5.14
N TRP A 438 14.40 -20.03 -5.16
CA TRP A 438 12.99 -19.70 -4.97
C TRP A 438 12.10 -20.36 -6.03
N TYR A 439 12.47 -20.34 -7.32
CA TYR A 439 11.68 -20.97 -8.38
C TYR A 439 11.55 -22.49 -8.18
N ARG A 440 12.65 -23.16 -7.81
CA ARG A 440 12.63 -24.62 -7.52
C ARG A 440 11.77 -24.94 -6.30
N ALA A 441 11.92 -24.18 -5.22
CA ALA A 441 11.09 -24.36 -4.04
C ALA A 441 9.60 -24.06 -4.34
N CYS A 442 9.32 -23.04 -5.14
CA CYS A 442 7.98 -22.57 -5.45
C CYS A 442 7.19 -23.59 -6.28
N VAL A 443 7.74 -24.10 -7.39
CA VAL A 443 6.98 -24.92 -8.37
C VAL A 443 7.62 -26.26 -8.72
N GLY A 444 8.76 -26.60 -8.11
CA GLY A 444 9.51 -27.81 -8.40
C GLY A 444 10.54 -27.63 -9.52
N LYS A 445 11.50 -28.56 -9.58
CA LYS A 445 12.68 -28.47 -10.44
C LYS A 445 12.34 -28.41 -11.94
N GLU A 446 11.32 -29.14 -12.37
CA GLU A 446 10.95 -29.22 -13.80
C GLU A 446 10.15 -28.00 -14.28
N ALA A 447 9.35 -27.40 -13.40
CA ALA A 447 8.56 -26.20 -13.72
C ALA A 447 9.35 -24.89 -13.57
N ALA A 448 10.38 -24.87 -12.69
CA ALA A 448 11.17 -23.68 -12.37
C ALA A 448 11.74 -22.94 -13.60
N PRO A 449 12.28 -23.60 -14.64
CA PRO A 449 12.81 -22.89 -15.81
C PRO A 449 11.77 -22.06 -16.58
N TYR A 450 10.50 -22.49 -16.58
CA TYR A 450 9.41 -21.75 -17.25
C TYR A 450 8.94 -20.57 -16.41
N LEU A 451 8.87 -20.75 -15.08
CA LEU A 451 8.53 -19.67 -14.17
C LEU A 451 9.63 -18.59 -14.16
N LYS A 452 10.90 -19.00 -14.24
CA LYS A 452 12.02 -18.08 -14.43
C LYS A 452 11.86 -17.25 -15.71
N GLN A 453 11.59 -17.88 -16.86
CA GLN A 453 11.37 -17.17 -18.12
C GLN A 453 10.19 -16.19 -18.06
N TYR A 454 9.13 -16.55 -17.34
CA TYR A 454 7.97 -15.67 -17.11
C TYR A 454 8.38 -14.40 -16.34
N TYR A 455 9.13 -14.53 -15.25
CA TYR A 455 9.57 -13.37 -14.47
C TYR A 455 10.72 -12.60 -15.12
N ASP A 456 11.61 -13.25 -15.88
CA ASP A 456 12.63 -12.59 -16.67
C ASP A 456 11.99 -11.63 -17.70
N PHE A 457 10.85 -12.03 -18.30
CA PHE A 457 10.07 -11.14 -19.18
C PHE A 457 9.56 -9.92 -18.42
N TRP A 458 9.00 -10.08 -17.22
CA TRP A 458 8.46 -8.96 -16.47
C TRP A 458 9.54 -8.01 -15.95
N ASP A 459 10.68 -8.52 -15.48
CA ASP A 459 11.83 -7.67 -15.10
C ASP A 459 12.32 -6.83 -16.30
N ASP A 460 12.40 -7.43 -17.49
CA ASP A 460 12.76 -6.72 -18.72
C ASP A 460 11.69 -5.71 -19.15
N PHE A 461 10.42 -6.10 -19.14
CA PHE A 461 9.28 -5.25 -19.48
C PHE A 461 9.29 -3.97 -18.64
N TRP A 462 9.39 -4.10 -17.32
CA TRP A 462 9.38 -2.95 -16.44
C TRP A 462 10.60 -2.05 -16.64
N ARG A 463 11.77 -2.65 -16.87
CA ARG A 463 13.01 -1.88 -17.02
C ARG A 463 13.12 -1.17 -18.37
N ASN A 464 12.68 -1.81 -19.45
CA ASN A 464 13.00 -1.39 -20.82
C ASN A 464 11.79 -1.00 -21.68
N LYS A 465 10.60 -1.52 -21.39
CA LYS A 465 9.37 -1.23 -22.15
C LYS A 465 8.52 -0.17 -21.44
N ALA A 466 8.12 -0.42 -20.19
CA ALA A 466 7.25 0.47 -19.43
C ALA A 466 7.85 1.88 -19.20
N THR A 467 9.18 1.98 -19.11
CA THR A 467 9.91 3.25 -18.95
C THR A 467 9.78 4.19 -20.17
N LYS A 468 9.32 3.68 -21.32
CA LYS A 468 9.10 4.47 -22.53
C LYS A 468 7.71 5.11 -22.60
N THR A 469 6.83 4.78 -21.66
CA THR A 469 5.45 5.28 -21.65
C THR A 469 5.35 6.71 -21.09
N ALA A 470 4.30 7.43 -21.48
CA ALA A 470 3.98 8.72 -20.88
C ALA A 470 3.78 8.59 -19.35
N TRP A 471 3.09 7.53 -18.90
CA TRP A 471 2.87 7.21 -17.49
C TRP A 471 4.16 7.25 -16.66
N PHE A 472 5.24 6.65 -17.16
CA PHE A 472 6.53 6.67 -16.47
C PHE A 472 7.15 8.06 -16.48
N ASN A 473 7.25 8.70 -17.65
CA ASN A 473 7.90 10.00 -17.80
C ASN A 473 7.25 11.11 -16.96
N GLU A 474 5.94 11.02 -16.72
CA GLU A 474 5.19 11.99 -15.92
C GLU A 474 5.40 11.88 -14.42
N SER A 475 5.82 10.70 -13.94
CA SER A 475 5.86 10.40 -12.51
C SER A 475 7.22 9.88 -12.01
N LYS A 476 8.20 9.65 -12.89
CA LYS A 476 9.52 9.11 -12.52
C LYS A 476 10.33 9.97 -11.55
N PHE A 477 10.03 11.27 -11.49
CA PHE A 477 10.62 12.22 -10.56
C PHE A 477 9.77 12.43 -9.28
N SER A 478 8.60 11.81 -9.18
CA SER A 478 7.84 11.81 -7.92
C SER A 478 8.49 10.85 -6.92
N THR A 479 8.08 10.90 -5.65
CA THR A 479 8.50 9.94 -4.62
C THR A 479 8.23 8.49 -5.04
N TYR A 480 7.14 8.27 -5.78
CA TYR A 480 6.75 7.00 -6.40
C TYR A 480 6.02 7.26 -7.73
N THR A 481 6.08 6.30 -8.63
CA THR A 481 5.35 6.35 -9.91
C THR A 481 3.83 6.29 -9.71
N ALA A 482 3.07 6.82 -10.67
CA ALA A 482 1.61 6.98 -10.52
C ALA A 482 0.90 5.62 -10.33
N MET A 483 0.22 5.46 -9.19
CA MET A 483 -0.48 4.22 -8.80
C MET A 483 -1.86 4.12 -9.45
N VAL A 484 -1.89 3.85 -10.75
CA VAL A 484 -3.11 3.70 -11.55
C VAL A 484 -3.25 2.25 -11.98
N PRO A 485 -4.23 1.47 -11.44
CA PRO A 485 -4.36 0.05 -11.71
C PRO A 485 -4.35 -0.28 -13.19
N ASP A 486 -5.16 0.39 -14.01
CA ASP A 486 -5.20 0.17 -15.46
C ASP A 486 -4.51 1.33 -16.20
N GLY A 487 -3.28 1.64 -15.76
CA GLY A 487 -2.51 2.79 -16.26
C GLY A 487 -1.83 2.56 -17.63
N GLY A 488 -1.32 3.64 -18.22
CA GLY A 488 -0.72 3.64 -19.56
C GLY A 488 0.55 2.80 -19.73
N TYR A 489 1.11 2.25 -18.65
CA TYR A 489 2.19 1.27 -18.75
C TYR A 489 1.76 -0.02 -19.48
N LEU A 490 0.47 -0.36 -19.48
CA LEU A 490 -0.08 -1.52 -20.18
C LEU A 490 0.25 -1.48 -21.68
N PHE A 491 0.19 -0.30 -22.31
CA PHE A 491 0.44 -0.09 -23.74
C PHE A 491 1.90 -0.29 -24.18
N ALA A 492 2.78 -0.64 -23.24
CA ALA A 492 4.14 -1.07 -23.55
C ALA A 492 4.21 -2.57 -23.93
N LEU A 493 3.11 -3.32 -23.77
CA LEU A 493 3.01 -4.70 -24.24
C LEU A 493 2.97 -4.74 -25.77
N GLU A 494 3.66 -5.70 -26.35
CA GLU A 494 3.70 -5.92 -27.80
C GLU A 494 2.76 -7.07 -28.17
N LYS A 495 2.30 -7.07 -29.43
CA LYS A 495 1.42 -8.12 -29.95
C LYS A 495 2.02 -9.51 -29.74
N GLY A 496 1.32 -10.36 -29.00
CA GLY A 496 1.71 -11.74 -28.71
C GLY A 496 2.50 -11.95 -27.41
N ASP A 497 2.84 -10.89 -26.67
CA ASP A 497 3.50 -10.99 -25.37
C ASP A 497 2.66 -11.83 -24.38
N MET A 498 1.35 -11.55 -24.26
CA MET A 498 0.44 -12.28 -23.37
C MET A 498 0.24 -13.73 -23.80
N ALA A 499 0.17 -14.01 -25.10
CA ALA A 499 0.08 -15.39 -25.60
C ALA A 499 1.34 -16.20 -25.25
N LYS A 500 2.52 -15.59 -25.36
CA LYS A 500 3.79 -16.19 -24.94
C LYS A 500 3.81 -16.47 -23.44
N LEU A 501 3.39 -15.51 -22.62
CA LEU A 501 3.36 -15.65 -21.17
C LEU A 501 2.37 -16.72 -20.70
N ARG A 502 1.19 -16.80 -21.34
CA ARG A 502 0.23 -17.88 -21.12
C ARG A 502 0.85 -19.25 -21.37
N ALA A 503 1.51 -19.43 -22.51
CA ALA A 503 2.17 -20.69 -22.84
C ALA A 503 3.29 -21.06 -21.83
N LEU A 504 3.97 -20.08 -21.24
CA LEU A 504 4.94 -20.33 -20.16
C LEU A 504 4.23 -20.77 -18.87
N MET A 505 3.18 -20.08 -18.46
CA MET A 505 2.45 -20.40 -17.22
C MET A 505 1.71 -21.74 -17.30
N GLU A 506 1.17 -22.10 -18.46
CA GLU A 506 0.61 -23.43 -18.72
C GLU A 506 1.67 -24.52 -18.57
N LYS A 507 2.90 -24.29 -19.06
CA LYS A 507 4.02 -25.21 -18.82
C LYS A 507 4.41 -25.27 -17.35
N VAL A 508 4.36 -24.16 -16.60
CA VAL A 508 4.60 -24.17 -15.15
C VAL A 508 3.61 -25.11 -14.46
N VAL A 509 2.31 -24.95 -14.71
CA VAL A 509 1.25 -25.79 -14.11
C VAL A 509 1.44 -27.26 -14.50
N VAL A 510 1.57 -27.57 -15.80
CA VAL A 510 1.70 -28.96 -16.27
C VAL A 510 2.91 -29.67 -15.66
N ASN A 511 4.07 -28.99 -15.56
CA ASN A 511 5.27 -29.62 -14.99
C ASN A 511 5.22 -29.71 -13.46
N ALA A 512 4.56 -28.76 -12.79
CA ALA A 512 4.31 -28.82 -11.35
C ALA A 512 3.33 -29.95 -11.01
N ASP A 513 2.26 -30.15 -11.79
CA ASP A 513 1.32 -31.25 -11.60
C ASP A 513 1.99 -32.62 -11.81
N ARG A 514 2.90 -32.71 -12.78
CA ARG A 514 3.64 -33.93 -13.08
C ARG A 514 4.63 -34.33 -11.98
N SER A 515 5.37 -33.36 -11.42
CA SER A 515 6.59 -33.66 -10.65
C SER A 515 6.71 -32.94 -9.31
N GLY A 516 5.85 -31.94 -9.05
CA GLY A 516 5.88 -31.14 -7.84
C GLY A 516 5.18 -31.81 -6.65
N ASP A 517 5.53 -31.38 -5.45
CA ASP A 517 4.77 -31.70 -4.24
C ASP A 517 3.41 -30.97 -4.21
N GLU A 518 2.51 -31.38 -3.31
CA GLU A 518 1.16 -30.81 -3.22
C GLU A 518 1.13 -29.29 -2.98
N ASN A 519 2.12 -28.73 -2.28
CA ASN A 519 2.21 -27.30 -2.08
C ASN A 519 2.75 -26.60 -3.33
N GLN A 520 3.68 -27.21 -4.05
CA GLN A 520 4.20 -26.71 -5.34
C GLN A 520 3.08 -26.63 -6.38
N LYS A 521 2.21 -27.64 -6.46
CA LYS A 521 1.03 -27.63 -7.34
C LYS A 521 0.07 -26.48 -7.00
N LYS A 522 -0.25 -26.31 -5.72
CA LYS A 522 -1.12 -25.21 -5.24
C LYS A 522 -0.54 -23.84 -5.57
N ARG A 523 0.78 -23.64 -5.37
CA ARG A 523 1.45 -22.38 -5.73
C ARG A 523 1.45 -22.13 -7.24
N ALA A 524 1.71 -23.16 -8.06
CA ALA A 524 1.65 -23.05 -9.51
C ALA A 524 0.23 -22.65 -9.99
N ALA A 525 -0.81 -23.27 -9.46
CA ALA A 525 -2.20 -22.94 -9.77
C ALA A 525 -2.58 -21.51 -9.33
N ALA A 526 -2.14 -21.08 -8.13
CA ALA A 526 -2.38 -19.72 -7.65
C ALA A 526 -1.70 -18.66 -8.53
N LEU A 527 -0.45 -18.90 -8.94
CA LEU A 527 0.28 -18.03 -9.86
C LEU A 527 -0.37 -17.97 -11.25
N MET A 528 -0.88 -19.10 -11.76
CA MET A 528 -1.64 -19.13 -13.01
C MET A 528 -2.91 -18.28 -12.91
N LYS A 529 -3.62 -18.32 -11.78
CA LYS A 529 -4.83 -17.52 -11.58
C LYS A 529 -4.54 -16.01 -11.53
N GLU A 530 -3.46 -15.61 -10.87
CA GLU A 530 -2.99 -14.21 -10.90
C GLU A 530 -2.58 -13.80 -12.32
N PHE A 531 -1.92 -14.68 -13.07
CA PHE A 531 -1.64 -14.44 -14.49
C PHE A 531 -2.91 -14.23 -15.32
N GLU A 532 -3.96 -15.04 -15.13
CA GLU A 532 -5.25 -14.85 -15.82
C GLU A 532 -5.88 -13.49 -15.51
N PHE A 533 -5.69 -12.97 -14.29
CA PHE A 533 -6.14 -11.63 -13.93
C PHE A 533 -5.35 -10.54 -14.68
N TYR A 534 -4.02 -10.68 -14.78
CA TYR A 534 -3.17 -9.75 -15.53
C TYR A 534 -3.46 -9.81 -17.03
N GLU A 535 -3.67 -11.00 -17.58
CA GLU A 535 -4.07 -11.20 -18.97
C GLU A 535 -5.41 -10.52 -19.26
N ALA A 536 -6.40 -10.72 -18.38
CA ALA A 536 -7.70 -10.06 -18.52
C ALA A 536 -7.59 -8.54 -18.43
N SER A 537 -6.74 -8.03 -17.53
CA SER A 537 -6.48 -6.59 -17.38
C SER A 537 -5.80 -6.01 -18.62
N ALA A 538 -4.84 -6.70 -19.24
CA ALA A 538 -4.21 -6.23 -20.48
C ALA A 538 -5.17 -6.26 -21.67
N TYR A 539 -5.90 -7.36 -21.89
CA TYR A 539 -6.78 -7.46 -23.05
C TYR A 539 -8.01 -6.57 -22.95
N MET A 540 -8.59 -6.38 -21.76
CA MET A 540 -9.72 -5.44 -21.61
C MET A 540 -9.30 -3.99 -21.90
N ASN A 541 -8.03 -3.64 -21.69
CA ASN A 541 -7.48 -2.32 -22.02
C ASN A 541 -6.87 -2.25 -23.43
N ALA A 542 -7.07 -3.27 -24.26
CA ALA A 542 -6.52 -3.37 -25.61
C ALA A 542 -4.97 -3.21 -25.70
N ALA A 543 -4.24 -3.60 -24.66
CA ALA A 543 -2.81 -3.31 -24.50
C ALA A 543 -1.90 -3.81 -25.63
N GLU A 544 -2.26 -4.90 -26.33
CA GLU A 544 -1.50 -5.44 -27.46
C GLU A 544 -1.94 -4.91 -28.84
N TRP A 545 -3.03 -4.14 -28.90
CA TRP A 545 -3.54 -3.52 -30.12
C TRP A 545 -3.28 -2.02 -30.16
N ILE A 546 -2.97 -1.43 -29.01
CA ILE A 546 -2.65 -0.01 -28.87
C ILE A 546 -1.22 0.10 -28.37
N GLY A 547 -0.39 0.85 -29.10
CA GLY A 547 0.97 1.16 -28.67
C GLY A 547 1.03 2.32 -27.69
N ILE A 548 2.22 2.61 -27.17
CA ILE A 548 2.48 3.68 -26.19
C ILE A 548 2.03 5.09 -26.60
N ASN A 549 1.73 5.32 -27.88
CA ASN A 549 1.24 6.60 -28.42
C ASN A 549 -0.29 6.64 -28.56
N GLY A 550 -1.02 5.59 -28.14
CA GLY A 550 -2.47 5.50 -28.33
C GLY A 550 -2.88 5.14 -29.76
N LEU A 551 -4.14 5.39 -30.07
CA LEU A 551 -4.69 5.28 -31.43
C LEU A 551 -4.21 6.46 -32.29
N THR A 552 -3.37 6.20 -33.29
CA THR A 552 -2.69 7.26 -34.06
C THR A 552 -3.11 7.32 -35.53
N ASP A 553 -3.72 6.25 -36.04
CA ASP A 553 -4.14 6.13 -37.43
C ASP A 553 -5.41 5.27 -37.59
N LYS A 554 -5.99 5.31 -38.79
CA LYS A 554 -7.16 4.50 -39.15
C LYS A 554 -6.93 3.01 -38.93
N LYS A 555 -5.71 2.52 -39.21
CA LYS A 555 -5.39 1.08 -39.12
C LYS A 555 -5.49 0.59 -37.67
N SER A 556 -4.85 1.29 -36.75
CA SER A 556 -4.91 0.99 -35.31
C SER A 556 -6.35 1.10 -34.77
N ALA A 557 -7.11 2.10 -35.20
CA ALA A 557 -8.53 2.22 -34.85
C ALA A 557 -9.36 1.01 -35.34
N LEU A 558 -9.15 0.55 -36.58
CA LEU A 558 -9.80 -0.63 -37.13
C LEU A 558 -9.37 -1.92 -36.41
N GLU A 559 -8.10 -2.06 -36.04
CA GLU A 559 -7.61 -3.23 -35.30
C GLU A 559 -8.30 -3.35 -33.94
N VAL A 560 -8.42 -2.24 -33.19
CA VAL A 560 -9.14 -2.22 -31.91
C VAL A 560 -10.65 -2.41 -32.10
N ALA A 561 -11.26 -1.78 -33.11
CA ALA A 561 -12.68 -1.97 -33.42
C ALA A 561 -13.03 -3.43 -33.77
N ASN A 562 -12.12 -4.14 -34.45
CA ASN A 562 -12.27 -5.57 -34.71
C ASN A 562 -12.04 -6.43 -33.44
N ALA A 563 -11.22 -5.96 -32.50
CA ALA A 563 -10.93 -6.65 -31.25
C ALA A 563 -12.02 -6.48 -30.16
N ILE A 564 -13.03 -5.62 -30.38
CA ILE A 564 -14.12 -5.37 -29.41
C ILE A 564 -14.69 -6.65 -28.79
N PRO A 565 -15.04 -7.72 -29.53
CA PRO A 565 -15.58 -8.93 -28.92
C PRO A 565 -14.65 -9.55 -27.87
N LYS A 566 -13.33 -9.58 -28.13
CA LYS A 566 -12.32 -10.10 -27.21
C LYS A 566 -12.11 -9.16 -26.03
N ILE A 567 -12.07 -7.84 -26.27
CA ILE A 567 -11.98 -6.82 -25.21
C ILE A 567 -13.13 -6.99 -24.20
N LEU A 568 -14.36 -7.09 -24.70
CA LEU A 568 -15.56 -7.25 -23.87
C LEU A 568 -15.58 -8.60 -23.15
N GLU A 569 -15.14 -9.68 -23.80
CA GLU A 569 -15.00 -11.00 -23.17
C GLU A 569 -14.08 -10.94 -21.94
N TYR A 570 -12.88 -10.35 -22.08
CA TYR A 570 -11.94 -10.25 -20.96
C TYR A 570 -12.40 -9.26 -19.88
N ALA A 571 -13.10 -8.19 -20.25
CA ALA A 571 -13.72 -7.27 -19.31
C ALA A 571 -14.80 -7.96 -18.45
N GLN A 572 -15.52 -8.95 -18.99
CA GLN A 572 -16.47 -9.78 -18.23
C GLN A 572 -15.76 -10.86 -17.39
N LYS A 573 -14.64 -11.42 -17.89
CA LYS A 573 -13.86 -12.44 -17.16
C LYS A 573 -13.15 -11.89 -15.93
N ARG A 574 -12.56 -10.69 -16.02
CA ARG A 574 -11.76 -10.09 -14.95
C ARG A 574 -12.46 -10.09 -13.57
N PRO A 575 -13.71 -9.62 -13.41
CA PRO A 575 -14.38 -9.63 -12.11
C PRO A 575 -14.71 -11.03 -11.59
N VAL A 576 -14.81 -12.04 -12.46
CA VAL A 576 -14.97 -13.45 -12.05
C VAL A 576 -13.64 -13.96 -11.50
N ILE A 577 -12.55 -13.78 -12.25
CA ILE A 577 -11.19 -14.18 -11.85
C ILE A 577 -10.79 -13.47 -10.54
N ALA A 578 -11.11 -12.18 -10.40
CA ALA A 578 -10.86 -11.41 -9.20
C ALA A 578 -11.56 -12.03 -7.97
N ARG A 579 -12.81 -12.49 -8.11
CA ARG A 579 -13.51 -13.18 -7.01
C ARG A 579 -12.91 -14.54 -6.68
N GLU A 580 -12.43 -15.27 -7.69
CA GLU A 580 -11.73 -16.54 -7.48
C GLU A 580 -10.42 -16.37 -6.71
N ILE A 581 -9.64 -15.33 -7.04
CA ILE A 581 -8.40 -14.95 -6.35
C ILE A 581 -8.65 -14.80 -4.84
N LEU A 582 -9.71 -14.09 -4.43
CA LEU A 582 -10.04 -13.90 -3.01
C LEU A 582 -10.34 -15.22 -2.26
N ASN A 583 -10.74 -16.28 -2.96
CA ASN A 583 -11.03 -17.58 -2.38
C ASN A 583 -9.81 -18.52 -2.38
N ILE A 584 -8.90 -18.37 -3.35
CA ILE A 584 -7.69 -19.19 -3.47
C ILE A 584 -6.68 -18.79 -2.38
N PHE A 585 -6.63 -17.51 -2.02
CA PHE A 585 -5.67 -17.02 -1.05
C PHE A 585 -6.21 -17.09 0.38
N PRO A 586 -5.66 -17.97 1.23
CA PRO A 586 -6.09 -18.11 2.61
C PRO A 586 -5.85 -16.79 3.34
N LYS A 587 -6.76 -16.42 4.24
CA LYS A 587 -6.68 -15.16 5.01
C LYS A 587 -5.30 -14.97 5.63
N GLU A 588 -4.69 -16.05 6.09
CA GLU A 588 -3.37 -16.10 6.71
C GLU A 588 -2.26 -15.64 5.76
N ALA A 589 -2.37 -15.88 4.46
CA ALA A 589 -1.37 -15.47 3.45
C ALA A 589 -1.39 -13.95 3.17
N TRP A 590 -2.44 -13.25 3.59
CA TRP A 590 -2.55 -11.79 3.44
C TRP A 590 -2.07 -11.00 4.67
N GLY A 591 -1.67 -11.71 5.74
CA GLY A 591 -1.19 -11.10 6.97
C GLY A 591 -2.20 -10.11 7.59
N GLY A 592 -1.68 -9.04 8.19
CA GLY A 592 -2.49 -7.95 8.77
C GLY A 592 -3.22 -7.09 7.73
N THR A 593 -2.79 -7.13 6.47
CA THR A 593 -3.41 -6.33 5.39
C THR A 593 -4.72 -6.91 4.85
N TYR A 594 -5.11 -8.15 5.20
CA TYR A 594 -6.28 -8.82 4.63
C TYR A 594 -7.54 -7.94 4.54
N PRO A 595 -7.99 -7.24 5.60
CA PRO A 595 -9.22 -6.45 5.52
C PRO A 595 -9.11 -5.29 4.54
N TYR A 596 -7.96 -4.62 4.51
CA TYR A 596 -7.69 -3.53 3.59
C TYR A 596 -7.59 -4.04 2.16
N MET A 597 -6.85 -5.13 1.94
CA MET A 597 -6.63 -5.71 0.63
C MET A 597 -7.91 -6.25 0.04
N ARG A 598 -8.65 -7.06 0.80
CA ARG A 598 -9.94 -7.57 0.38
C ARG A 598 -10.87 -6.43 -0.01
N LYS A 599 -11.00 -5.41 0.85
CA LYS A 599 -11.86 -4.25 0.56
C LYS A 599 -11.43 -3.54 -0.72
N ASN A 600 -10.17 -3.15 -0.86
CA ASN A 600 -9.70 -2.45 -2.06
C ASN A 600 -9.82 -3.30 -3.32
N TYR A 601 -9.53 -4.59 -3.22
CA TYR A 601 -9.61 -5.52 -4.33
C TYR A 601 -11.06 -5.76 -4.77
N GLU A 602 -11.99 -5.93 -3.82
CA GLU A 602 -13.44 -5.99 -4.06
C GLU A 602 -13.99 -4.67 -4.63
N GLU A 603 -13.55 -3.52 -4.10
CA GLU A 603 -14.02 -2.22 -4.58
C GLU A 603 -13.53 -1.92 -5.99
N LYS A 604 -12.28 -2.30 -6.33
CA LYS A 604 -11.63 -1.97 -7.61
C LYS A 604 -11.87 -2.99 -8.72
N PHE A 605 -11.88 -4.30 -8.42
CA PHE A 605 -11.71 -5.32 -9.47
C PHE A 605 -12.84 -6.34 -9.58
N THR A 606 -13.68 -6.52 -8.57
CA THR A 606 -14.77 -7.52 -8.64
C THR A 606 -16.04 -6.99 -9.31
N LYS A 607 -16.03 -5.70 -9.69
CA LYS A 607 -17.09 -5.05 -10.44
C LYS A 607 -16.76 -5.05 -11.93
N THR A 608 -17.79 -5.28 -12.73
CA THR A 608 -17.74 -5.13 -14.18
C THR A 608 -17.59 -3.63 -14.51
N VAL A 609 -16.64 -3.29 -15.37
CA VAL A 609 -16.38 -1.89 -15.79
C VAL A 609 -16.38 -1.83 -17.31
N PHE A 610 -17.08 -0.85 -17.88
CA PHE A 610 -17.05 -0.60 -19.32
C PHE A 610 -15.61 -0.26 -19.75
N PRO A 611 -15.02 -0.95 -20.75
CA PRO A 611 -13.65 -0.67 -21.15
C PRO A 611 -13.49 0.73 -21.76
N GLU A 612 -12.70 1.60 -21.11
CA GLU A 612 -12.53 3.01 -21.50
C GLU A 612 -12.00 3.17 -22.93
N VAL A 613 -11.19 2.23 -23.40
CA VAL A 613 -10.67 2.19 -24.77
C VAL A 613 -11.78 2.20 -25.85
N LEU A 614 -12.97 1.70 -25.53
CA LEU A 614 -14.10 1.74 -26.46
C LEU A 614 -14.69 3.14 -26.58
N SER A 615 -14.57 3.96 -25.53
CA SER A 615 -14.88 5.39 -25.60
C SER A 615 -13.87 6.13 -26.47
N GLU A 616 -12.58 5.77 -26.40
CA GLU A 616 -11.54 6.40 -27.24
C GLU A 616 -11.77 6.16 -28.74
N LEU A 617 -12.34 5.01 -29.13
CA LEU A 617 -12.72 4.74 -30.53
C LEU A 617 -13.73 5.74 -31.09
N SER A 618 -14.54 6.40 -30.24
CA SER A 618 -15.51 7.39 -30.70
C SER A 618 -14.88 8.58 -31.42
N ALA A 619 -13.62 8.91 -31.11
CA ALA A 619 -12.85 9.94 -31.80
C ALA A 619 -12.63 9.64 -33.30
N TRP A 620 -12.84 8.39 -33.72
CA TRP A 620 -12.63 7.90 -35.09
C TRP A 620 -13.93 7.63 -35.86
N PHE A 621 -15.09 7.99 -35.32
CA PHE A 621 -16.38 7.75 -35.98
C PHE A 621 -16.65 8.66 -37.19
N ASP A 622 -15.81 9.67 -37.43
CA ASP A 622 -15.77 10.42 -38.70
C ASP A 622 -15.33 9.52 -39.88
N ASP A 623 -14.59 8.44 -39.62
CA ASP A 623 -14.30 7.41 -40.63
C ASP A 623 -15.47 6.42 -40.73
N PRO A 624 -16.17 6.33 -41.89
CA PRO A 624 -17.35 5.48 -42.03
C PRO A 624 -17.07 3.99 -41.84
N GLU A 625 -15.84 3.52 -42.10
CA GLU A 625 -15.48 2.11 -41.94
C GLU A 625 -15.30 1.75 -40.47
N VAL A 626 -14.57 2.59 -39.71
CA VAL A 626 -14.42 2.42 -38.26
C VAL A 626 -15.77 2.45 -37.57
N LYS A 627 -16.61 3.45 -37.91
CA LYS A 627 -17.98 3.58 -37.39
C LYS A 627 -18.82 2.33 -37.69
N LYS A 628 -18.83 1.87 -38.94
CA LYS A 628 -19.59 0.67 -39.36
C LYS A 628 -19.13 -0.60 -38.62
N VAL A 629 -17.82 -0.79 -38.42
CA VAL A 629 -17.31 -1.93 -37.64
C VAL A 629 -17.79 -1.82 -36.20
N TYR A 630 -17.65 -0.66 -35.55
CA TYR A 630 -18.09 -0.43 -34.19
C TYR A 630 -19.61 -0.70 -34.01
N GLU A 631 -20.44 -0.12 -34.87
CA GLU A 631 -21.90 -0.34 -34.91
C GLU A 631 -22.26 -1.82 -35.01
N SER A 632 -21.56 -2.56 -35.88
CA SER A 632 -21.79 -4.01 -36.03
C SER A 632 -21.51 -4.80 -34.76
N LYS A 633 -20.63 -4.30 -33.87
CA LYS A 633 -20.30 -4.95 -32.60
C LYS A 633 -21.24 -4.54 -31.47
N THR A 634 -21.82 -3.34 -31.52
CA THR A 634 -22.80 -2.86 -30.52
C THR A 634 -24.02 -3.78 -30.42
N ALA A 635 -24.45 -4.36 -31.55
CA ALA A 635 -25.62 -5.23 -31.61
C ALA A 635 -25.36 -6.70 -31.19
N ALA A 636 -24.13 -7.05 -30.79
CA ALA A 636 -23.81 -8.44 -30.45
C ALA A 636 -24.53 -8.91 -29.17
N ALA A 637 -25.02 -10.15 -29.18
CA ALA A 637 -25.87 -10.70 -28.12
C ALA A 637 -25.13 -10.88 -26.78
N ASN A 638 -23.80 -11.07 -26.82
CA ASN A 638 -22.94 -11.29 -25.65
C ASN A 638 -22.49 -9.99 -24.94
N VAL A 639 -22.92 -8.82 -25.44
CA VAL A 639 -22.62 -7.53 -24.80
C VAL A 639 -23.68 -7.24 -23.73
N PRO A 640 -23.29 -6.92 -22.47
CA PRO A 640 -24.22 -6.55 -21.42
C PRO A 640 -25.04 -5.34 -21.84
N GLU A 641 -26.30 -5.28 -21.41
CA GLU A 641 -27.22 -4.23 -21.83
C GLU A 641 -26.71 -2.83 -21.49
N SER A 642 -26.09 -2.65 -20.32
CA SER A 642 -25.52 -1.36 -19.92
C SER A 642 -24.38 -0.91 -20.84
N TRP A 643 -23.54 -1.85 -21.27
CA TRP A 643 -22.46 -1.59 -22.21
C TRP A 643 -22.98 -1.30 -23.60
N ARG A 644 -24.02 -2.01 -24.07
CA ARG A 644 -24.69 -1.69 -25.33
C ARG A 644 -25.26 -0.27 -25.33
N LYS A 645 -25.88 0.13 -24.22
CA LYS A 645 -26.37 1.52 -24.03
C LYS A 645 -25.23 2.52 -24.09
N THR A 646 -24.10 2.25 -23.45
CA THR A 646 -22.91 3.12 -23.50
C THR A 646 -22.36 3.22 -24.92
N MET A 647 -22.20 2.09 -25.62
CA MET A 647 -21.72 2.07 -27.00
C MET A 647 -22.68 2.80 -27.95
N LYS A 648 -23.99 2.58 -27.79
CA LYS A 648 -25.03 3.29 -28.55
C LYS A 648 -25.02 4.78 -28.25
N PHE A 649 -24.88 5.16 -26.98
CA PHE A 649 -24.75 6.56 -26.57
C PHE A 649 -23.60 7.26 -27.30
N LEU A 650 -22.43 6.62 -27.44
CA LEU A 650 -21.30 7.18 -28.19
C LEU A 650 -21.61 7.36 -29.69
N LEU A 651 -22.39 6.45 -30.29
CA LEU A 651 -22.85 6.57 -31.68
C LEU A 651 -23.87 7.70 -31.85
N ASP A 652 -24.82 7.81 -30.93
CA ASP A 652 -25.86 8.84 -30.90
C ASP A 652 -25.23 10.24 -30.66
N LEU A 653 -24.21 10.30 -29.79
CA LEU A 653 -23.43 11.51 -29.54
C LEU A 653 -22.72 11.99 -30.81
N ASN A 654 -22.06 11.09 -31.53
CA ASN A 654 -21.42 11.39 -32.81
C ASN A 654 -22.44 11.76 -33.91
N ALA A 655 -23.67 11.26 -33.82
CA ALA A 655 -24.75 11.65 -34.71
C ALA A 655 -25.38 13.03 -34.37
N GLY A 656 -24.98 13.65 -33.26
CA GLY A 656 -25.49 14.96 -32.83
C GLY A 656 -26.93 14.93 -32.29
N THR A 657 -27.43 13.75 -31.88
CA THR A 657 -28.83 13.60 -31.43
C THR A 657 -29.03 13.90 -29.94
N ILE A 658 -27.93 14.08 -29.19
CA ILE A 658 -27.94 14.33 -27.75
C ILE A 658 -27.72 15.82 -27.47
N PRO A 659 -28.62 16.49 -26.73
CA PRO A 659 -28.44 17.90 -26.38
C PRO A 659 -27.17 18.12 -25.53
N ASN A 660 -26.30 19.01 -26.00
CA ASN A 660 -25.09 19.41 -25.28
C ASN A 660 -25.46 20.36 -24.12
N LEU A 661 -24.90 20.10 -22.93
CA LEU A 661 -25.06 20.97 -21.76
C LEU A 661 -24.09 22.16 -21.79
N VAL A 662 -23.11 22.15 -22.68
CA VAL A 662 -22.31 23.34 -23.04
C VAL A 662 -23.13 24.17 -24.06
N PRO A 663 -23.52 25.41 -23.73
CA PRO A 663 -24.43 26.19 -24.57
C PRO A 663 -23.86 26.61 -25.95
N ASP A 664 -22.55 26.80 -26.04
CA ASP A 664 -21.85 27.22 -27.25
C ASP A 664 -20.54 26.43 -27.38
N PRO A 665 -20.61 25.18 -27.88
CA PRO A 665 -19.49 24.24 -27.85
C PRO A 665 -18.37 24.60 -28.83
N SER A 666 -18.67 25.38 -29.88
CA SER A 666 -17.72 25.83 -30.90
C SER A 666 -17.47 27.34 -30.85
N PHE A 667 -17.85 27.98 -29.73
CA PHE A 667 -17.52 29.37 -29.43
C PHE A 667 -18.03 30.40 -30.46
N GLU A 668 -19.13 30.13 -31.17
CA GLU A 668 -19.70 30.99 -32.23
C GLU A 668 -20.24 32.32 -31.67
N ALA A 669 -20.69 32.33 -30.41
CA ALA A 669 -21.12 33.53 -29.68
C ALA A 669 -19.96 34.21 -28.89
N GLY A 670 -18.72 33.74 -29.08
CA GLY A 670 -17.53 34.23 -28.40
C GLY A 670 -17.14 33.38 -27.18
N ARG A 671 -16.30 33.92 -26.30
CA ARG A 671 -15.70 33.14 -25.20
C ARG A 671 -16.69 32.66 -24.11
N GLY A 672 -17.88 33.24 -24.04
CA GLY A 672 -18.89 32.91 -23.03
C GLY A 672 -18.39 33.06 -21.57
N LYS A 673 -18.79 32.10 -20.73
CA LYS A 673 -18.46 32.03 -19.28
C LYS A 673 -17.20 31.22 -18.98
N TRP A 674 -16.43 30.83 -20.00
CA TRP A 674 -15.18 30.10 -19.79
C TRP A 674 -14.17 30.95 -19.02
N ILE A 675 -13.62 30.37 -17.95
CA ILE A 675 -12.51 30.94 -17.18
C ILE A 675 -11.23 30.36 -17.76
N ALA A 676 -10.56 31.16 -18.57
CA ALA A 676 -9.34 30.80 -19.29
C ALA A 676 -8.58 32.06 -19.74
N MET A 677 -7.27 31.95 -19.94
CA MET A 677 -6.47 33.00 -20.58
C MET A 677 -6.48 32.77 -22.09
N GLY A 678 -6.93 33.76 -22.86
CA GLY A 678 -7.15 33.62 -24.31
C GLY A 678 -8.45 34.25 -24.79
N ASN A 679 -8.74 34.11 -26.08
CA ASN A 679 -9.97 34.61 -26.72
C ASN A 679 -10.33 33.77 -27.94
N VAL A 680 -11.51 33.97 -28.52
CA VAL A 680 -11.91 33.28 -29.76
C VAL A 680 -11.09 33.75 -30.95
N SER A 681 -10.80 32.83 -31.88
CA SER A 681 -9.99 33.08 -33.06
C SER A 681 -10.52 32.29 -34.28
N PRO A 682 -10.60 32.92 -35.46
CA PRO A 682 -10.94 32.21 -36.70
C PRO A 682 -9.74 31.50 -37.33
N LYS A 683 -8.53 31.58 -36.74
CA LYS A 683 -7.31 31.02 -37.34
C LYS A 683 -7.42 29.51 -37.58
N TYR A 684 -7.97 28.80 -36.59
CA TYR A 684 -8.32 27.39 -36.70
C TYR A 684 -9.73 27.21 -36.18
N ALA A 685 -10.54 26.45 -36.91
CA ALA A 685 -11.86 26.01 -36.50
C ALA A 685 -12.00 24.55 -36.94
N LYS A 686 -12.57 23.71 -36.08
CA LYS A 686 -12.89 22.31 -36.39
C LYS A 686 -14.29 22.22 -36.96
N SER A 687 -15.25 22.80 -36.26
CA SER A 687 -16.60 23.02 -36.77
C SER A 687 -16.95 24.51 -36.64
N GLY A 688 -17.97 24.97 -37.38
CA GLY A 688 -18.31 26.40 -37.40
C GLY A 688 -17.25 27.29 -38.06
N LYS A 689 -17.03 28.47 -37.49
CA LYS A 689 -16.20 29.56 -38.04
C LYS A 689 -15.01 29.94 -37.16
N GLN A 690 -15.00 29.56 -35.89
CA GLN A 690 -13.94 29.93 -34.94
C GLN A 690 -13.75 28.88 -33.85
N SER A 691 -12.65 29.00 -33.09
CA SER A 691 -12.39 28.19 -31.89
C SER A 691 -11.81 29.07 -30.78
N PHE A 692 -11.62 28.52 -29.58
CA PHE A 692 -10.96 29.23 -28.48
C PHE A 692 -9.44 29.16 -28.62
N GLU A 693 -8.77 30.27 -28.88
CA GLU A 693 -7.30 30.40 -28.79
C GLU A 693 -6.90 30.52 -27.31
N PHE A 694 -6.53 29.39 -26.70
CA PHE A 694 -6.03 29.33 -25.34
C PHE A 694 -4.56 29.71 -25.28
N ILE A 695 -4.22 30.56 -24.32
CA ILE A 695 -2.85 31.03 -24.06
C ILE A 695 -2.43 30.49 -22.70
N MET A 696 -1.30 29.80 -22.66
CA MET A 696 -0.77 29.22 -21.43
C MET A 696 -0.50 30.30 -20.36
N PRO A 697 -1.20 30.31 -19.21
CA PRO A 697 -1.04 31.35 -18.19
C PRO A 697 0.27 31.20 -17.40
N ARG A 698 0.81 29.98 -17.35
CA ARG A 698 2.08 29.60 -16.74
C ARG A 698 2.63 28.40 -17.50
N SER A 699 3.93 28.15 -17.39
CA SER A 699 4.53 26.94 -17.95
C SER A 699 3.93 25.70 -17.28
N GLU A 700 3.92 24.60 -18.02
CA GLU A 700 3.58 23.21 -17.65
C GLU A 700 2.12 22.90 -17.44
N LYS A 701 1.29 23.87 -17.02
CA LYS A 701 -0.13 23.63 -16.77
C LYS A 701 -0.98 24.87 -16.99
N GLY A 702 -1.84 24.79 -18.01
CA GLY A 702 -2.97 25.67 -18.25
C GLY A 702 -4.29 24.94 -17.98
N GLU A 703 -5.32 25.70 -17.66
CA GLU A 703 -6.66 25.18 -17.41
C GLU A 703 -7.73 26.12 -17.99
N MET A 704 -8.70 25.54 -18.67
CA MET A 704 -9.96 26.18 -19.05
C MET A 704 -11.06 25.59 -18.19
N VAL A 705 -11.86 26.44 -17.54
CA VAL A 705 -12.91 25.99 -16.62
C VAL A 705 -14.27 26.54 -17.05
N LEU A 706 -15.29 25.68 -17.07
CA LEU A 706 -16.68 26.08 -17.23
C LEU A 706 -17.53 25.48 -16.12
N ARG A 707 -18.32 26.33 -15.44
CA ARG A 707 -19.33 25.88 -14.49
C ARG A 707 -20.61 25.51 -15.22
N VAL A 708 -21.10 24.30 -14.97
CA VAL A 708 -22.25 23.70 -15.66
C VAL A 708 -23.22 23.06 -14.65
N PRO A 709 -24.51 22.91 -15.01
CA PRO A 709 -25.46 22.16 -14.18
C PRO A 709 -25.06 20.69 -14.07
N MET A 710 -25.03 20.15 -12.85
CA MET A 710 -24.78 18.74 -12.59
C MET A 710 -25.70 18.23 -11.49
N LYS A 711 -26.28 17.05 -11.69
CA LYS A 711 -27.16 16.39 -10.72
C LYS A 711 -26.36 15.39 -9.89
N ALA A 712 -26.68 15.29 -8.60
CA ALA A 712 -26.06 14.31 -7.72
C ALA A 712 -26.23 12.88 -8.27
N HIS A 713 -25.18 12.07 -8.14
CA HIS A 713 -25.15 10.64 -8.49
C HIS A 713 -25.45 10.32 -9.97
N LYS A 714 -25.30 11.30 -10.87
CA LYS A 714 -25.38 11.08 -12.32
C LYS A 714 -24.00 10.89 -12.94
N LYS A 715 -23.96 10.24 -14.10
CA LYS A 715 -22.76 10.08 -14.93
C LYS A 715 -22.77 11.12 -16.04
N TYR A 716 -21.58 11.67 -16.31
CA TYR A 716 -21.38 12.68 -17.34
C TYR A 716 -20.22 12.30 -18.24
N PHE A 717 -20.33 12.65 -19.52
CA PHE A 717 -19.29 12.53 -20.53
C PHE A 717 -18.82 13.93 -20.93
N LEU A 718 -17.50 14.12 -20.99
CA LEU A 718 -16.84 15.33 -21.47
C LEU A 718 -15.91 14.95 -22.63
N SER A 719 -15.95 15.72 -23.72
CA SER A 719 -14.99 15.65 -24.82
C SER A 719 -14.68 17.04 -25.37
N ALA A 720 -13.52 17.22 -25.98
CA ALA A 720 -13.16 18.43 -26.71
C ALA A 720 -12.14 18.13 -27.83
N LYS A 721 -12.13 18.98 -28.86
CA LYS A 721 -11.12 18.97 -29.92
C LYS A 721 -10.02 19.97 -29.59
N VAL A 722 -8.77 19.56 -29.69
CA VAL A 722 -7.60 20.37 -29.32
C VAL A 722 -6.57 20.36 -30.46
N TYR A 723 -6.18 21.55 -30.93
CA TYR A 723 -5.25 21.72 -32.04
C TYR A 723 -3.99 22.49 -31.63
N LEU A 724 -2.85 21.94 -32.00
CA LEU A 724 -1.55 22.62 -31.95
C LEU A 724 -1.08 22.95 -33.34
N ASP A 725 -0.42 24.10 -33.48
CA ASP A 725 0.19 24.53 -34.74
C ASP A 725 1.16 23.46 -35.26
N ALA A 726 1.23 23.27 -36.57
CA ALA A 726 1.99 22.17 -37.19
C ALA A 726 3.50 22.25 -36.93
N GLU A 727 4.00 23.47 -36.68
CA GLU A 727 5.40 23.75 -36.36
C GLU A 727 5.75 23.51 -34.89
N TYR A 728 4.77 23.22 -34.03
CA TYR A 728 5.00 23.00 -32.62
C TYR A 728 5.84 21.72 -32.40
N PRO A 729 6.82 21.71 -31.48
CA PRO A 729 7.63 20.53 -31.22
C PRO A 729 6.77 19.31 -30.85
N PRO A 730 6.97 18.15 -31.51
CA PRO A 730 6.26 16.94 -31.15
C PRO A 730 6.59 16.51 -29.72
N ASP A 731 5.68 15.75 -29.11
CA ASP A 731 5.89 15.06 -27.84
C ASP A 731 6.02 15.94 -26.59
N ARG A 732 5.79 17.25 -26.73
CA ARG A 732 5.94 18.21 -25.63
C ARG A 732 4.62 18.55 -24.93
N ALA A 733 3.49 18.42 -25.61
CA ALA A 733 2.20 18.90 -25.12
C ALA A 733 1.15 17.80 -24.97
N PHE A 734 0.34 17.91 -23.93
CA PHE A 734 -0.75 16.98 -23.61
C PHE A 734 -2.03 17.75 -23.25
N ALA A 735 -3.17 17.10 -23.38
CA ALA A 735 -4.44 17.64 -22.89
C ALA A 735 -5.23 16.57 -22.12
N GLN A 736 -6.08 16.99 -21.18
CA GLN A 736 -6.96 16.10 -20.45
C GLN A 736 -8.26 16.83 -20.05
N GLY A 737 -9.38 16.08 -20.03
CA GLY A 737 -10.66 16.56 -19.52
C GLY A 737 -10.87 16.13 -18.08
N CYS A 738 -11.56 16.93 -17.27
CA CYS A 738 -11.94 16.56 -15.91
C CYS A 738 -13.33 17.11 -15.56
N ILE A 739 -14.09 16.35 -14.77
CA ILE A 739 -15.47 16.65 -14.37
C ILE A 739 -15.52 16.61 -12.85
N HIS A 740 -15.89 17.71 -12.21
CA HIS A 740 -16.01 17.82 -10.75
C HIS A 740 -17.40 18.29 -10.33
N GLY A 741 -18.13 17.44 -9.60
CA GLY A 741 -19.38 17.83 -8.94
C GLY A 741 -19.09 18.64 -7.68
N ILE A 742 -19.74 19.79 -7.51
CA ILE A 742 -19.53 20.68 -6.36
C ILE A 742 -20.63 20.45 -5.34
N ASN A 743 -20.27 20.04 -4.14
CA ASN A 743 -21.23 19.81 -3.06
C ASN A 743 -21.65 21.11 -2.36
N LYS A 744 -22.60 21.01 -1.41
CA LYS A 744 -23.10 22.13 -0.59
C LYS A 744 -22.02 22.86 0.24
N HIS A 745 -20.86 22.22 0.45
CA HIS A 745 -19.70 22.82 1.15
C HIS A 745 -18.70 23.48 0.19
N ASN A 746 -19.06 23.60 -1.10
CA ASN A 746 -18.17 24.06 -2.19
C ASN A 746 -16.89 23.22 -2.32
N VAL A 747 -16.93 21.95 -1.92
CA VAL A 747 -15.83 21.00 -2.10
C VAL A 747 -16.12 20.15 -3.34
N GLY A 748 -15.11 19.97 -4.19
CA GLY A 748 -15.18 19.06 -5.32
C GLY A 748 -15.28 17.61 -4.86
N SER A 749 -16.26 16.87 -5.38
CA SER A 749 -16.37 15.43 -5.17
C SER A 749 -15.42 14.68 -6.11
N ASN A 750 -14.56 13.84 -5.54
CA ASN A 750 -13.59 12.92 -6.15
C ASN A 750 -12.42 13.55 -6.93
N TYR A 751 -11.20 13.13 -6.59
CA TYR A 751 -10.00 13.28 -7.42
C TYR A 751 -9.82 12.00 -8.25
N TYR A 752 -10.25 12.02 -9.50
CA TYR A 752 -9.79 11.08 -10.52
C TYR A 752 -8.63 11.76 -11.27
N ILE A 753 -7.53 11.06 -11.50
CA ILE A 753 -6.42 11.55 -12.34
C ILE A 753 -6.68 10.98 -13.74
N PRO A 754 -7.30 11.75 -14.67
CA PRO A 754 -7.64 11.26 -15.99
C PRO A 754 -6.40 10.98 -16.83
N VAL A 755 -6.55 10.08 -17.81
CA VAL A 755 -5.53 9.80 -18.81
C VAL A 755 -5.27 11.06 -19.63
N ARG A 756 -3.99 11.39 -19.82
CA ARG A 756 -3.56 12.51 -20.65
C ARG A 756 -3.46 12.07 -22.10
N THR A 757 -4.10 12.83 -22.99
CA THR A 757 -3.96 12.66 -24.43
C THR A 757 -2.74 13.45 -24.90
N LYS A 758 -1.79 12.76 -25.52
CA LYS A 758 -0.67 13.39 -26.22
C LYS A 758 -1.18 14.15 -27.43
N LEU A 759 -0.80 15.42 -27.56
CA LEU A 759 -1.23 16.26 -28.67
C LEU A 759 -0.27 16.10 -29.86
N VAL A 760 -0.81 15.75 -31.02
CA VAL A 760 -0.08 15.70 -32.28
C VAL A 760 -0.18 17.07 -32.98
N PRO A 761 0.94 17.78 -33.19
CA PRO A 761 0.97 19.04 -33.94
C PRO A 761 0.36 18.90 -35.34
N GLY A 762 -0.33 19.95 -35.79
CA GLY A 762 -0.92 20.02 -37.14
C GLY A 762 -2.22 19.25 -37.33
N LYS A 763 -2.74 18.59 -36.28
CA LYS A 763 -3.99 17.82 -36.32
C LYS A 763 -4.91 18.19 -35.16
N TRP A 764 -6.21 18.04 -35.37
CA TRP A 764 -7.20 18.11 -34.30
C TRP A 764 -7.15 16.81 -33.51
N ASN A 765 -6.76 16.92 -32.25
CA ASN A 765 -6.72 15.83 -31.28
C ASN A 765 -8.06 15.78 -30.53
N SER A 766 -8.49 14.60 -30.09
CA SER A 766 -9.70 14.47 -29.27
C SER A 766 -9.31 14.08 -27.86
N ILE A 767 -9.84 14.78 -26.87
CA ILE A 767 -9.78 14.36 -25.46
C ILE A 767 -11.17 13.92 -25.03
N SER A 768 -11.27 12.90 -24.18
CA SER A 768 -12.55 12.49 -23.60
C SER A 768 -12.38 11.93 -22.19
N THR A 769 -13.37 12.15 -21.32
CA THR A 769 -13.44 11.54 -19.99
C THR A 769 -14.89 11.30 -19.60
N THR A 770 -15.11 10.31 -18.74
CA THR A 770 -16.40 10.09 -18.06
C THR A 770 -16.23 10.18 -16.56
N ALA A 771 -17.23 10.71 -15.84
CA ALA A 771 -17.22 10.71 -14.39
C ALA A 771 -18.62 10.56 -13.80
N ALA A 772 -18.74 9.77 -12.73
CA ALA A 772 -19.89 9.81 -11.84
C ALA A 772 -19.67 10.92 -10.80
N VAL A 773 -20.59 11.88 -10.71
CA VAL A 773 -20.53 12.92 -9.67
C VAL A 773 -21.19 12.44 -8.38
N GLY A 774 -20.58 12.79 -7.25
CA GLY A 774 -21.09 12.46 -5.91
C GLY A 774 -22.29 13.33 -5.52
N ASP A 775 -22.24 13.90 -4.32
CA ASP A 775 -23.28 14.77 -3.75
C ASP A 775 -23.27 16.19 -4.36
N ALA A 776 -23.33 16.29 -5.69
CA ALA A 776 -23.36 17.58 -6.39
C ALA A 776 -24.65 18.36 -6.05
N ASP A 777 -24.49 19.61 -5.65
CA ASP A 777 -25.58 20.52 -5.27
C ASP A 777 -26.09 21.31 -6.49
N GLY A 778 -26.52 20.57 -7.52
CA GLY A 778 -27.07 21.14 -8.76
C GLY A 778 -26.04 21.76 -9.72
N LYS A 779 -24.74 21.76 -9.37
CA LYS A 779 -23.68 22.41 -10.15
C LYS A 779 -22.35 21.63 -10.08
N GLY A 780 -21.51 21.84 -11.09
CA GLY A 780 -20.14 21.36 -11.11
C GLY A 780 -19.27 22.12 -12.09
N ASP A 781 -17.99 21.80 -12.11
CA ASP A 781 -17.01 22.37 -13.03
C ASP A 781 -16.50 21.30 -13.99
N ILE A 782 -16.42 21.67 -15.27
CA ILE A 782 -15.63 20.93 -16.24
C ILE A 782 -14.31 21.67 -16.49
N TYR A 783 -13.23 20.91 -16.61
CA TYR A 783 -11.89 21.41 -16.86
C TYR A 783 -11.35 20.80 -18.15
N ILE A 784 -10.72 21.64 -18.97
CA ILE A 784 -9.82 21.22 -20.04
C ILE A 784 -8.42 21.69 -19.64
N PHE A 785 -7.56 20.74 -19.29
CA PHE A 785 -6.17 21.05 -18.93
C PHE A 785 -5.27 20.88 -20.14
N ILE A 786 -4.32 21.81 -20.27
CA ILE A 786 -3.24 21.77 -21.25
C ILE A 786 -1.93 21.68 -20.48
N LEU A 787 -1.08 20.71 -20.83
CA LEU A 787 0.08 20.33 -20.06
C LEU A 787 1.35 20.31 -20.92
N GLY A 788 2.51 20.54 -20.30
CA GLY A 788 3.83 20.43 -20.95
C GLY A 788 4.24 21.60 -21.87
N MET A 789 3.37 22.60 -22.03
CA MET A 789 3.64 23.83 -22.80
C MET A 789 4.20 24.96 -21.93
N GLU A 790 4.91 25.92 -22.49
CA GLU A 790 5.46 27.09 -21.80
C GLU A 790 4.46 28.24 -21.69
N LYS A 791 4.67 29.13 -20.71
CA LYS A 791 3.89 30.35 -20.54
C LYS A 791 3.86 31.17 -21.85
N GLY A 792 2.66 31.56 -22.29
CA GLY A 792 2.43 32.36 -23.49
C GLY A 792 2.28 31.56 -24.78
N GLU A 793 2.62 30.26 -24.79
CA GLU A 793 2.35 29.40 -25.94
C GLU A 793 0.83 29.18 -26.11
N LYS A 794 0.42 28.84 -27.34
CA LYS A 794 -0.97 28.84 -27.77
C LYS A 794 -1.44 27.45 -28.21
N VAL A 795 -2.69 27.13 -27.89
CA VAL A 795 -3.40 25.94 -28.36
C VAL A 795 -4.86 26.30 -28.63
N TYR A 796 -5.52 25.60 -29.54
CA TYR A 796 -6.90 25.92 -29.95
C TYR A 796 -7.84 24.83 -29.47
N VAL A 797 -8.95 25.21 -28.86
CA VAL A 797 -9.96 24.28 -28.33
C VAL A 797 -11.29 24.54 -29.01
N ASP A 798 -11.94 23.47 -29.47
CA ASP A 798 -13.18 23.52 -30.22
C ASP A 798 -14.07 22.30 -29.93
N ASP A 799 -15.32 22.33 -30.38
CA ASP A 799 -16.31 21.25 -30.27
C ASP A 799 -16.38 20.61 -28.88
N VAL A 800 -16.56 21.43 -27.84
CA VAL A 800 -16.65 20.95 -26.45
C VAL A 800 -17.99 20.27 -26.21
N VAL A 801 -17.97 18.97 -25.92
CA VAL A 801 -19.16 18.16 -25.65
C VAL A 801 -19.24 17.85 -24.17
N PHE A 802 -20.31 18.26 -23.50
CA PHE A 802 -20.61 17.84 -22.13
C PHE A 802 -22.06 17.40 -22.02
N VAL A 803 -22.30 16.14 -21.67
CA VAL A 803 -23.66 15.56 -21.66
C VAL A 803 -23.87 14.65 -20.45
N GLU A 804 -25.09 14.64 -19.93
CA GLU A 804 -25.56 13.61 -18.99
C GLU A 804 -25.81 12.33 -19.78
N PHE A 805 -25.33 11.19 -19.29
CA PHE A 805 -25.64 9.90 -19.89
C PHE A 805 -26.04 8.87 -18.84
N ASP A 806 -26.95 7.99 -19.22
CA ASP A 806 -27.42 6.87 -18.41
C ASP A 806 -27.00 5.58 -19.10
N ASP A 807 -25.97 4.92 -18.57
CA ASP A 807 -25.56 3.60 -19.04
C ASP A 807 -26.48 2.48 -18.53
N GLY A 808 -27.56 2.80 -17.82
CA GLY A 808 -28.49 1.82 -17.27
C GLY A 808 -27.92 1.02 -16.09
N GLU A 809 -26.71 1.33 -15.62
CA GLU A 809 -26.28 0.94 -14.30
C GLU A 809 -26.97 1.86 -13.30
N LYS A 810 -27.69 1.29 -12.32
CA LYS A 810 -28.09 2.08 -11.17
C LYS A 810 -26.81 2.75 -10.62
N PRO A 811 -26.82 4.06 -10.31
CA PRO A 811 -25.72 4.67 -9.57
C PRO A 811 -25.41 3.71 -8.45
N ALA A 812 -24.14 3.33 -8.27
CA ALA A 812 -23.77 2.43 -7.19
C ALA A 812 -24.50 2.96 -5.96
N GLU A 813 -25.54 2.24 -5.51
CA GLU A 813 -26.25 2.61 -4.30
C GLU A 813 -25.13 2.84 -3.31
N SER A 814 -25.05 4.06 -2.74
CA SER A 814 -24.05 4.42 -1.74
C SER A 814 -23.94 3.24 -0.81
N VAL A 815 -22.91 2.38 -0.98
CA VAL A 815 -22.98 0.93 -0.71
C VAL A 815 -24.09 0.70 0.28
N SER A 816 -25.30 0.36 -0.20
CA SER A 816 -26.37 0.08 0.73
C SER A 816 -25.76 -1.04 1.54
N ARG A 817 -25.41 -0.71 2.79
CA ARG A 817 -24.67 -1.61 3.65
C ARG A 817 -25.53 -2.86 3.56
N GLN A 818 -24.97 -3.92 2.97
CA GLN A 818 -25.37 -5.30 3.25
C GLN A 818 -25.86 -5.24 4.68
N PRO A 819 -27.18 -5.44 4.96
CA PRO A 819 -27.78 -5.03 6.22
C PRO A 819 -26.80 -5.45 7.29
N GLU A 820 -26.14 -4.45 7.89
CA GLU A 820 -25.01 -4.75 8.75
C GLU A 820 -25.55 -5.76 9.73
N ALA A 821 -24.87 -6.91 9.88
CA ALA A 821 -25.24 -7.82 10.95
C ALA A 821 -25.49 -6.94 12.18
N ALA A 822 -26.59 -7.12 12.91
CA ALA A 822 -27.09 -6.07 13.83
C ALA A 822 -26.02 -5.54 14.82
N PHE A 823 -24.98 -6.35 15.03
CA PHE A 823 -23.83 -6.12 15.90
C PHE A 823 -22.49 -5.91 15.18
N SER A 824 -22.46 -5.85 13.84
CA SER A 824 -21.27 -5.63 13.03
C SER A 824 -20.69 -4.25 13.31
N GLY A 825 -19.41 -4.22 13.71
CA GLY A 825 -18.71 -2.98 14.07
C GLY A 825 -19.07 -2.41 15.43
N TRP A 826 -19.88 -3.09 16.26
CA TRP A 826 -20.01 -2.74 17.67
C TRP A 826 -18.70 -2.98 18.42
N VAL A 827 -18.47 -2.19 19.46
CA VAL A 827 -17.17 -2.09 20.14
C VAL A 827 -17.31 -2.51 21.60
N ILE A 828 -16.29 -3.18 22.12
CA ILE A 828 -16.14 -3.38 23.57
C ILE A 828 -15.34 -2.20 24.15
N SER A 829 -15.86 -1.58 25.20
CA SER A 829 -15.09 -0.72 26.10
C SER A 829 -14.67 -1.54 27.31
N ASP A 830 -13.40 -1.96 27.32
CA ASP A 830 -12.63 -2.23 28.52
C ASP A 830 -11.46 -1.23 28.49
N MET A 831 -11.22 -0.51 29.59
CA MET A 831 -10.36 0.69 29.62
C MET A 831 -8.88 0.39 29.31
N GLU A 832 -8.47 -0.88 29.13
CA GLU A 832 -7.05 -1.24 28.99
C GLU A 832 -6.66 -2.23 27.87
N MET A 833 -7.56 -2.83 27.06
CA MET A 833 -7.13 -3.80 26.03
C MET A 833 -7.92 -3.80 24.71
N ARG A 834 -7.26 -3.41 23.58
CA ARG A 834 -7.91 -3.34 22.25
C ARG A 834 -7.63 -4.53 21.30
N LYS A 835 -6.73 -5.47 21.63
CA LYS A 835 -6.44 -6.67 20.81
C LYS A 835 -7.08 -7.97 21.31
N GLU A 836 -7.31 -8.14 22.62
CA GLU A 836 -7.86 -9.39 23.19
C GLU A 836 -9.40 -9.48 23.17
N SER A 837 -10.07 -8.34 22.98
CA SER A 837 -11.53 -8.18 23.03
C SER A 837 -12.31 -9.08 22.07
N ALA A 838 -11.73 -9.43 20.91
CA ALA A 838 -12.34 -10.31 19.92
C ALA A 838 -12.61 -11.74 20.44
N ARG A 839 -11.93 -12.18 21.51
CA ARG A 839 -12.17 -13.52 22.09
C ARG A 839 -13.45 -13.61 22.92
N TYR A 840 -13.99 -12.46 23.33
CA TYR A 840 -15.18 -12.37 24.18
C TYR A 840 -16.47 -12.11 23.39
N VAL A 841 -16.36 -11.85 22.09
CA VAL A 841 -17.49 -11.50 21.22
C VAL A 841 -17.45 -12.33 19.95
N LYS A 842 -18.46 -13.17 19.80
CA LYS A 842 -18.72 -13.89 18.56
C LYS A 842 -19.90 -13.22 17.85
N VAL A 843 -19.61 -12.49 16.77
CA VAL A 843 -20.64 -11.86 15.94
C VAL A 843 -21.00 -12.80 14.79
N GLU A 844 -22.29 -13.11 14.67
CA GLU A 844 -22.91 -13.84 13.56
C GLU A 844 -23.89 -12.88 12.84
N THR A 845 -24.45 -13.30 11.72
CA THR A 845 -25.24 -12.41 10.84
C THR A 845 -26.44 -11.73 11.54
N ASP A 846 -27.11 -12.42 12.46
CA ASP A 846 -28.33 -11.94 13.16
C ASP A 846 -28.24 -12.08 14.69
N LYS A 847 -27.08 -12.47 15.19
CA LYS A 847 -26.84 -12.83 16.59
C LYS A 847 -25.44 -12.39 17.04
N VAL A 848 -25.31 -12.03 18.31
CA VAL A 848 -24.01 -11.88 18.98
C VAL A 848 -23.98 -12.71 20.25
N THR A 849 -22.88 -13.40 20.51
CA THR A 849 -22.60 -14.03 21.80
C THR A 849 -21.46 -13.29 22.48
N LEU A 850 -21.73 -12.78 23.68
CA LEU A 850 -20.83 -12.08 24.56
C LEU A 850 -20.47 -13.00 25.72
N ALA A 851 -19.18 -13.15 26.05
CA ALA A 851 -18.73 -13.95 27.18
C ALA A 851 -17.71 -13.17 28.01
N ALA A 852 -18.06 -12.79 29.22
CA ALA A 852 -17.19 -12.13 30.18
C ALA A 852 -16.72 -13.16 31.21
N LYS A 853 -15.50 -13.69 31.06
CA LYS A 853 -14.92 -14.63 32.04
C LYS A 853 -14.36 -13.85 33.23
N GLU A 854 -13.20 -13.23 33.08
CA GLU A 854 -12.43 -12.69 34.22
C GLU A 854 -12.78 -11.25 34.63
N LYS A 855 -13.35 -10.44 33.72
CA LYS A 855 -13.68 -9.02 33.93
C LYS A 855 -15.01 -8.63 33.26
N PRO A 856 -15.78 -7.68 33.82
CA PRO A 856 -16.96 -7.14 33.18
C PRO A 856 -16.57 -6.20 32.03
N PHE A 857 -17.43 -6.06 31.02
CA PHE A 857 -17.22 -5.10 29.94
C PHE A 857 -18.53 -4.53 29.39
N THR A 858 -18.43 -3.42 28.67
CA THR A 858 -19.55 -2.80 27.95
C THR A 858 -19.39 -3.02 26.46
N TYR A 859 -20.42 -3.59 25.82
CA TYR A 859 -20.53 -3.72 24.37
C TYR A 859 -21.52 -2.68 23.83
N PHE A 860 -21.09 -1.82 22.90
CA PHE A 860 -21.91 -0.69 22.45
C PHE A 860 -21.76 -0.42 20.96
N SER A 861 -22.81 0.17 20.37
CA SER A 861 -22.74 0.65 18.98
C SER A 861 -21.90 1.93 18.90
N PRO A 862 -20.88 2.01 18.02
CA PRO A 862 -20.18 3.27 17.77
C PRO A 862 -21.03 4.25 16.95
N LYS A 863 -22.15 3.79 16.37
CA LYS A 863 -23.07 4.64 15.62
C LYS A 863 -24.12 5.24 16.57
N PRO A 864 -24.09 6.56 16.79
CA PRO A 864 -25.08 7.21 17.64
C PRO A 864 -26.41 7.39 16.89
N VAL A 865 -27.50 7.38 17.64
CA VAL A 865 -28.87 7.68 17.21
C VAL A 865 -29.19 9.09 17.67
N LEU A 866 -29.58 9.97 16.73
CA LEU A 866 -29.96 11.34 17.06
C LEU A 866 -31.29 11.35 17.81
N VAL A 867 -31.34 12.08 18.92
CA VAL A 867 -32.52 12.23 19.78
C VAL A 867 -32.61 13.65 20.33
N LYS A 868 -33.75 13.97 20.92
CA LYS A 868 -34.02 15.21 21.67
C LYS A 868 -34.54 14.89 23.06
N ASN A 869 -34.46 15.87 23.96
CA ASN A 869 -35.09 15.78 25.27
C ASN A 869 -36.60 15.50 25.11
N GLY A 870 -37.11 14.47 25.81
CA GLY A 870 -38.49 14.00 25.73
C GLY A 870 -38.75 12.85 24.75
N ASP A 871 -37.80 12.52 23.86
CA ASP A 871 -37.94 11.38 22.95
C ASP A 871 -38.04 10.05 23.73
N LYS A 872 -38.71 9.05 23.15
CA LYS A 872 -38.77 7.69 23.69
C LYS A 872 -38.04 6.71 22.79
N VAL A 873 -37.07 5.99 23.34
CA VAL A 873 -36.29 4.98 22.61
C VAL A 873 -36.80 3.60 23.01
N LYS A 874 -37.37 2.87 22.05
CA LYS A 874 -37.72 1.47 22.24
C LYS A 874 -36.58 0.57 21.82
N ILE A 875 -36.14 -0.29 22.74
CA ILE A 875 -35.14 -1.33 22.51
C ILE A 875 -35.82 -2.69 22.62
N SER A 876 -35.69 -3.52 21.59
CA SER A 876 -36.22 -4.89 21.55
C SER A 876 -35.16 -5.88 21.09
N PHE A 877 -35.06 -7.03 21.76
CA PHE A 877 -34.14 -8.11 21.40
C PHE A 877 -34.55 -9.43 22.04
N LYS A 878 -34.04 -10.55 21.52
CA LYS A 878 -34.05 -11.86 22.19
C LYS A 878 -32.74 -12.08 22.91
N VAL A 879 -32.80 -12.62 24.12
CA VAL A 879 -31.62 -12.88 24.95
C VAL A 879 -31.68 -14.25 25.61
N SER A 880 -30.54 -14.94 25.67
CA SER A 880 -30.33 -16.13 26.51
C SER A 880 -28.92 -16.13 27.08
N GLY A 881 -28.68 -16.85 28.16
CA GLY A 881 -27.36 -16.93 28.77
C GLY A 881 -27.37 -17.27 30.25
N LYS A 882 -26.26 -16.99 30.92
CA LYS A 882 -26.06 -17.21 32.35
C LYS A 882 -25.28 -16.06 32.97
N GLY A 883 -25.56 -15.78 34.24
CA GLY A 883 -24.91 -14.70 34.99
C GLY A 883 -25.70 -13.38 34.95
N SER A 884 -24.98 -12.27 35.00
CA SER A 884 -25.55 -10.92 35.11
C SER A 884 -25.24 -10.08 33.88
N ALA A 885 -26.25 -9.39 33.36
CA ALA A 885 -26.10 -8.42 32.29
C ALA A 885 -26.87 -7.15 32.60
N GLY A 886 -26.72 -6.15 31.75
CA GLY A 886 -27.62 -5.02 31.67
C GLY A 886 -27.71 -4.47 30.25
N PHE A 887 -28.75 -3.69 29.97
CA PHE A 887 -28.93 -3.08 28.66
C PHE A 887 -29.53 -1.67 28.79
N GLY A 888 -29.32 -0.83 27.78
CA GLY A 888 -29.88 0.51 27.74
C GLY A 888 -29.21 1.35 26.66
N PHE A 889 -29.05 2.64 26.93
CA PHE A 889 -28.24 3.53 26.10
C PHE A 889 -27.42 4.51 26.96
N LEU A 890 -26.31 4.98 26.39
CA LEU A 890 -25.58 6.15 26.88
C LEU A 890 -25.98 7.36 26.06
N ALA A 891 -26.09 8.53 26.67
CA ALA A 891 -26.30 9.78 25.94
C ALA A 891 -25.00 10.56 25.80
N TYR A 892 -24.91 11.36 24.73
CA TYR A 892 -23.83 12.31 24.54
C TYR A 892 -24.23 13.65 25.15
N GLU A 893 -23.51 14.06 26.20
CA GLU A 893 -23.74 15.31 26.92
C GLU A 893 -22.39 16.02 27.13
N GLY A 894 -22.29 17.27 26.69
CA GLY A 894 -21.05 18.04 26.72
C GLY A 894 -19.97 17.43 25.84
N THR A 895 -18.92 16.87 26.46
CA THR A 895 -17.73 16.33 25.77
C THR A 895 -17.61 14.80 25.83
N GLY A 896 -18.61 14.07 26.35
CA GLY A 896 -18.49 12.63 26.54
C GLY A 896 -19.81 11.86 26.56
N TRP A 897 -19.68 10.53 26.41
CA TRP A 897 -20.78 9.58 26.57
C TRP A 897 -20.98 9.28 28.04
N LYS A 898 -22.15 9.61 28.58
CA LYS A 898 -22.48 9.42 29.99
C LYS A 898 -23.82 8.70 30.12
N GLN A 899 -24.02 8.16 31.31
CA GLN A 899 -25.34 7.73 31.75
C GLN A 899 -26.14 8.97 32.17
N VAL A 900 -27.42 9.00 31.84
CA VAL A 900 -28.30 10.14 32.07
C VAL A 900 -29.10 9.91 33.34
N ASP A 901 -29.32 10.96 34.14
CA ASP A 901 -30.16 10.89 35.33
C ASP A 901 -31.57 10.38 34.99
N GLY A 902 -31.98 9.31 35.67
CA GLY A 902 -33.27 8.64 35.45
C GLY A 902 -33.26 7.48 34.44
N ASN A 903 -32.16 7.21 33.73
CA ASN A 903 -32.00 6.02 32.88
C ASN A 903 -30.84 5.15 33.36
N VAL A 904 -31.14 4.29 34.33
CA VAL A 904 -30.21 3.24 34.75
C VAL A 904 -30.08 2.22 33.59
N ILE A 905 -28.86 1.79 33.23
CA ILE A 905 -28.67 0.58 32.42
C ILE A 905 -29.46 -0.53 33.12
N GLN A 906 -30.54 -0.98 32.49
CA GLN A 906 -31.51 -1.84 33.11
C GLN A 906 -30.85 -3.19 33.40
N PRO A 907 -30.88 -3.67 34.66
CA PRO A 907 -30.35 -4.97 34.98
C PRO A 907 -31.12 -6.04 34.21
N LEU A 908 -30.41 -7.06 33.76
CA LEU A 908 -30.94 -8.17 33.00
C LEU A 908 -30.47 -9.48 33.64
N THR A 909 -31.42 -10.24 34.16
CA THR A 909 -31.17 -11.58 34.72
C THR A 909 -31.16 -12.60 33.58
N LEU A 910 -30.01 -13.21 33.31
CA LEU A 910 -29.88 -14.13 32.19
C LEU A 910 -30.40 -15.54 32.55
N LYS A 911 -31.18 -16.11 31.64
CA LYS A 911 -31.67 -17.50 31.70
C LYS A 911 -31.21 -18.28 30.46
N ASN A 912 -31.02 -19.59 30.62
CA ASN A 912 -30.58 -20.45 29.52
C ASN A 912 -31.60 -20.51 28.37
N GLU A 913 -32.89 -20.39 28.67
CA GLU A 913 -33.95 -20.31 27.66
C GLU A 913 -34.06 -18.89 27.07
N PRO A 914 -34.18 -18.74 25.73
CA PRO A 914 -34.33 -17.44 25.10
C PRO A 914 -35.61 -16.71 25.52
N GLU A 915 -35.48 -15.50 26.05
CA GLU A 915 -36.60 -14.59 26.34
C GLU A 915 -36.53 -13.35 25.44
N THR A 916 -37.69 -12.77 25.11
CA THR A 916 -37.76 -11.52 24.34
C THR A 916 -37.92 -10.36 25.31
N VAL A 917 -36.98 -9.41 25.23
CA VAL A 917 -36.99 -8.16 26.00
C VAL A 917 -37.41 -7.04 25.07
N SER A 918 -38.40 -6.25 25.47
CA SER A 918 -38.84 -5.04 24.74
C SER A 918 -39.20 -3.95 25.74
N VAL A 919 -38.41 -2.88 25.79
CA VAL A 919 -38.56 -1.80 26.76
C VAL A 919 -38.49 -0.44 26.07
N VAL A 920 -39.30 0.50 26.53
CA VAL A 920 -39.28 1.90 26.11
C VAL A 920 -38.60 2.73 27.19
N LEU A 921 -37.54 3.43 26.82
CA LEU A 921 -36.69 4.22 27.70
C LEU A 921 -36.78 5.71 27.29
N PRO A 922 -37.16 6.64 28.19
CA PRO A 922 -37.27 8.06 27.87
C PRO A 922 -35.88 8.71 27.74
N VAL A 923 -35.72 9.77 26.96
CA VAL A 923 -34.50 10.58 26.90
C VAL A 923 -34.72 11.86 27.71
N ASN A 924 -34.13 11.95 28.91
CA ASN A 924 -34.35 13.07 29.84
C ASN A 924 -33.08 13.92 30.02
N GLY A 925 -33.02 15.14 29.52
CA GLY A 925 -31.89 16.06 29.74
C GLY A 925 -31.77 17.12 28.66
N GLU A 926 -31.73 18.39 29.07
CA GLU A 926 -31.51 19.51 28.15
C GLU A 926 -30.08 19.46 27.58
N GLY A 927 -29.94 19.46 26.24
CA GLY A 927 -28.64 19.40 25.56
C GLY A 927 -28.21 18.02 25.05
N ILE A 928 -29.01 16.96 25.30
CA ILE A 928 -28.78 15.64 24.70
C ILE A 928 -29.17 15.67 23.22
N GLY A 929 -28.17 15.50 22.33
CA GLY A 929 -28.38 15.44 20.87
C GLY A 929 -28.29 14.03 20.29
N SER A 930 -27.81 13.05 21.07
CA SER A 930 -27.67 11.68 20.60
C SER A 930 -27.54 10.66 21.73
N VAL A 931 -27.95 9.42 21.46
CA VAL A 931 -27.80 8.25 22.33
C VAL A 931 -27.16 7.09 21.57
N ARG A 932 -26.52 6.16 22.27
CA ARG A 932 -26.03 4.91 21.68
C ARG A 932 -26.43 3.72 22.55
N PRO A 933 -26.92 2.61 21.96
CA PRO A 933 -27.28 1.43 22.73
C PRO A 933 -26.06 0.74 23.32
N VAL A 934 -26.24 0.19 24.52
CA VAL A 934 -25.21 -0.50 25.29
C VAL A 934 -25.74 -1.79 25.91
N PHE A 935 -24.87 -2.79 25.98
CA PHE A 935 -25.03 -4.00 26.76
C PHE A 935 -23.85 -4.13 27.71
N ASN A 936 -24.13 -4.25 29.00
CA ASN A 936 -23.13 -4.55 30.01
C ASN A 936 -23.16 -6.03 30.32
N LEU A 937 -21.99 -6.65 30.46
CA LEU A 937 -21.89 -8.04 30.89
C LEU A 937 -21.02 -8.11 32.14
N GLY A 938 -21.56 -8.72 33.20
CA GLY A 938 -20.85 -8.93 34.46
C GLY A 938 -19.78 -10.01 34.35
N LYS A 939 -18.92 -10.11 35.36
CA LYS A 939 -17.91 -11.20 35.45
C LYS A 939 -18.59 -12.58 35.47
N GLU A 940 -17.92 -13.61 34.97
CA GLU A 940 -18.40 -14.99 34.83
C GLU A 940 -19.79 -15.11 34.15
N SER A 941 -20.10 -14.19 33.23
CA SER A 941 -21.40 -14.14 32.56
C SER A 941 -21.26 -14.38 31.06
N GLU A 942 -22.26 -15.01 30.45
CA GLU A 942 -22.34 -15.28 29.03
C GLU A 942 -23.74 -14.93 28.54
N MET A 943 -23.83 -14.11 27.50
CA MET A 943 -25.09 -13.61 26.96
C MET A 943 -25.09 -13.71 25.44
N THR A 944 -26.13 -14.33 24.89
CA THR A 944 -26.44 -14.34 23.47
C THR A 944 -27.59 -13.40 23.20
N ILE A 945 -27.45 -12.49 22.23
CA ILE A 945 -28.48 -11.56 21.79
C ILE A 945 -28.79 -11.81 20.32
N SER A 946 -30.07 -11.84 19.95
CA SER A 946 -30.52 -11.90 18.55
C SER A 946 -31.76 -11.03 18.33
N SER A 947 -32.18 -10.85 17.07
CA SER A 947 -33.38 -10.07 16.73
C SER A 947 -33.38 -8.64 17.31
N TYR A 948 -32.21 -8.01 17.41
CA TYR A 948 -32.07 -6.68 17.99
C TYR A 948 -32.68 -5.58 17.11
N GLN A 949 -33.46 -4.72 17.73
CA GLN A 949 -34.10 -3.55 17.12
C GLN A 949 -34.03 -2.36 18.09
N LEU A 950 -33.76 -1.18 17.53
CA LEU A 950 -33.88 0.08 18.24
C LEU A 950 -34.73 1.03 17.38
N THR A 951 -35.82 1.52 17.94
CA THR A 951 -36.76 2.42 17.25
C THR A 951 -37.04 3.64 18.10
N LEU A 952 -37.12 4.81 17.47
CA LEU A 952 -37.58 6.04 18.11
C LEU A 952 -39.10 6.10 18.04
N GLU A 953 -39.74 6.10 19.21
CA GLU A 953 -41.16 6.41 19.34
C GLU A 953 -41.27 7.93 19.48
N LYS A 954 -41.88 8.57 18.47
CA LYS A 954 -42.16 10.01 18.46
C LYS A 954 -43.38 10.34 19.30
#